data_AF-A0A0V1EFH9-F1
#
_entry.id   AF-A0A0V1EFH9-F1
#
_cell.length_a   1.000
_cell.length_b   1.000
_cell.length_c   1.000
_cell.angle_alpha   90.00
_cell.angle_beta   90.00
_cell.angle_gamma   90.00
#
_symmetry.space_group_name_H-M   'P 1'
#
loop_
_entity.id
_entity.type
_entity.pdbx_description
1 polymer ?
#
loop_
_entity_poly.entity_id
_entity_poly.type
_entity_poly.pdbx_seq_one_letter_code
_entity_poly.pdbx_strand_id
1 'polypeptide(L)'
;MKPTDVRYKKNDIGFAVGMVCELAWCGDLFAYHLVSLYNRQQSTSASSTALCFVPVRGTRRTTRPPPWWIKKEAGYVVDNITEANQKFLRDISLDFYREKLKERKSSISTFFERGVWDANSVRTGLVCRKIGVIPQYFKNGTRVLCTLLEAKEKVLDNHVISYTDPEKWYRYSKIGKKEGLKILGRLTVGVQSDDPQKFTAAYRGIFEKAGVLPKQKLAAFAITPNAQIQPGTRLYANHFTVGQYVDVWGHTIDYGFQGVMVRWGFKGMPATHGVTKTHRRPGSIGTAGQTCVKPGKKMPGHMGSEWRPLRGIQILRINTAEQVLYVKGPNVPGPVGGLIYVKDSGVMEKRVSNPPFPTFYPDECDPLPEEQFHDSLFQYTEPTIEYPEEKTTSTTVRKGPIKSRCALNNLKQIGQCVKRWKSSLVLVEHDSEKISTASLSAITAASKLGDVSCLILGDKCQEVANSVAKVNNVKNVYVTEHSALRGFLPEIMTPLIMSCQSNFKFDVIIAAATSFGKNIVPRVAAKLDVSCCSDVIAIKQPDVFVRPLYAGNALATVKVLDAVKVMTIRPTTFPPAGMNSGNASVQQGPVLEAEMSISEFIGQELSRSERPQLTEAKVVVSGGRGMKSAENFKLLYDLADRLGAAVGASRAAVDAGYVHNDFQVGQTGKIVAPDLYIALGISGAIQHLAGIKDSRTIVAINTDADAPIFKIADYGLVADLFEAVPEMIAILDKS
;
A
#
# COMPACT_ATOMS: atom_id res chain seq x y z
N MET A 1 -5.73 -7.07 49.52
CA MET A 1 -4.34 -6.76 49.13
C MET A 1 -4.37 -5.66 48.09
N LYS A 2 -3.73 -4.51 48.35
CA LYS A 2 -3.70 -3.37 47.43
C LYS A 2 -2.75 -3.68 46.26
N PRO A 3 -3.09 -3.32 45.01
CA PRO A 3 -2.15 -3.44 43.89
C PRO A 3 -1.09 -2.34 44.02
N THR A 4 0.16 -2.72 43.83
CA THR A 4 1.36 -1.88 43.89
C THR A 4 1.44 -0.95 42.68
N ASP A 5 1.54 0.35 42.93
CA ASP A 5 1.84 1.39 41.96
C ASP A 5 3.29 1.25 41.45
N VAL A 6 3.47 0.84 40.19
CA VAL A 6 4.76 0.99 39.49
C VAL A 6 4.70 2.25 38.63
N ARG A 7 5.31 3.33 39.12
CA ARG A 7 5.52 4.57 38.35
C ARG A 7 6.80 4.48 37.53
N TYR A 8 6.67 4.43 36.20
CA TYR A 8 7.82 4.62 35.30
C TYR A 8 8.14 6.12 35.13
N LYS A 9 9.40 6.49 35.34
CA LYS A 9 9.92 7.86 35.13
C LYS A 9 10.01 8.18 33.63
N LYS A 10 9.71 9.43 33.29
CA LYS A 10 9.46 9.95 31.94
C LYS A 10 10.69 10.09 31.02
N ASN A 11 11.86 9.54 31.36
CA ASN A 11 13.11 9.82 30.65
C ASN A 11 13.84 8.62 30.01
N ASP A 12 13.36 7.38 30.13
CA ASP A 12 14.06 6.21 29.53
C ASP A 12 13.46 5.71 28.20
N ILE A 13 12.54 6.48 27.59
CA ILE A 13 11.95 6.15 26.27
C ILE A 13 12.74 6.82 25.12
N GLY A 14 13.80 7.56 25.44
CA GLY A 14 14.56 8.39 24.50
C GLY A 14 15.52 7.66 23.56
N PHE A 15 15.77 6.35 23.71
CA PHE A 15 16.80 5.66 22.94
C PHE A 15 16.30 4.53 22.02
N ALA A 16 15.05 4.07 22.18
CA ALA A 16 14.50 2.99 21.35
C ALA A 16 13.68 3.47 20.13
N VAL A 17 13.45 4.78 19.98
CA VAL A 17 12.62 5.36 18.89
C VAL A 17 13.47 5.99 17.78
N GLY A 18 14.79 6.08 17.95
CA GLY A 18 15.70 6.72 16.99
C GLY A 18 16.08 5.86 15.76
N MET A 19 16.13 4.53 15.88
CA MET A 19 16.65 3.66 14.81
C MET A 19 15.59 3.11 13.84
N VAL A 20 14.30 3.29 14.11
CA VAL A 20 13.22 2.76 13.25
C VAL A 20 12.73 3.80 12.22
N CYS A 21 13.17 5.06 12.32
CA CYS A 21 12.66 6.15 11.48
C CYS A 21 13.53 6.57 10.28
N GLU A 22 14.69 5.94 10.03
CA GLU A 22 15.52 6.27 8.84
C GLU A 22 15.51 5.20 7.73
N LEU A 23 14.82 4.06 7.89
CA LEU A 23 14.75 3.00 6.87
C LEU A 23 13.39 2.86 6.17
N ALA A 24 12.42 3.74 6.46
CA ALA A 24 11.08 3.69 5.89
C ALA A 24 10.82 4.84 4.90
N TRP A 25 11.58 4.89 3.80
CA TRP A 25 11.27 5.72 2.62
C TRP A 25 10.97 4.85 1.39
N CYS A 26 10.14 3.81 1.58
CA CYS A 26 9.36 3.13 0.54
C CYS A 26 8.49 2.05 1.21
N GLY A 27 7.23 2.35 1.56
CA GLY A 27 6.40 1.31 2.20
C GLY A 27 4.97 1.64 2.62
N ASP A 28 4.50 2.88 2.51
CA ASP A 28 3.21 3.28 3.12
C ASP A 28 1.93 2.76 2.41
N LEU A 29 2.03 1.92 1.38
CA LEU A 29 0.86 1.31 0.74
C LEU A 29 0.53 -0.12 1.25
N PHE A 30 1.45 -0.80 1.93
CA PHE A 30 1.32 -2.25 2.13
C PHE A 30 0.67 -2.67 3.46
N ALA A 31 0.74 -1.85 4.50
CA ALA A 31 0.15 -2.20 5.80
C ALA A 31 -1.39 -2.19 5.78
N TYR A 32 -2.03 -1.36 4.96
CA TYR A 32 -3.48 -1.23 4.94
C TYR A 32 -4.20 -2.35 4.15
N HIS A 33 -3.56 -2.90 3.11
CA HIS A 33 -4.21 -3.92 2.28
C HIS A 33 -4.23 -5.31 2.96
N LEU A 34 -3.21 -5.61 3.78
CA LEU A 34 -3.11 -6.84 4.57
C LEU A 34 -4.18 -6.88 5.70
N VAL A 35 -4.44 -5.75 6.36
CA VAL A 35 -5.47 -5.67 7.42
C VAL A 35 -6.90 -5.79 6.86
N SER A 36 -7.14 -5.27 5.65
CA SER A 36 -8.46 -5.38 5.01
C SER A 36 -8.76 -6.79 4.48
N LEU A 37 -7.75 -7.56 4.07
CA LEU A 37 -7.93 -8.93 3.59
C LEU A 37 -7.99 -9.94 4.74
N TYR A 38 -7.23 -9.72 5.82
CA TYR A 38 -7.32 -10.53 7.04
C TYR A 38 -8.72 -10.51 7.67
N ASN A 39 -9.42 -9.37 7.61
CA ASN A 39 -10.78 -9.23 8.15
C ASN A 39 -11.90 -9.85 7.30
N ARG A 40 -11.62 -10.31 6.07
CA ARG A 40 -12.64 -10.96 5.21
C ARG A 40 -12.69 -12.48 5.31
N GLN A 41 -11.68 -13.14 5.90
CA GLN A 41 -11.58 -14.61 5.91
C GLN A 41 -11.82 -15.29 7.26
N GLN A 42 -12.03 -14.56 8.37
CA GLN A 42 -12.39 -15.18 9.65
C GLN A 42 -13.87 -15.01 9.96
N SER A 43 -14.69 -15.89 9.38
CA SER A 43 -15.94 -16.34 10.00
C SER A 43 -15.65 -17.56 10.88
N THR A 44 -14.80 -17.40 11.89
CA THR A 44 -14.62 -18.38 12.97
C THR A 44 -14.41 -17.63 14.27
N SER A 45 -15.26 -17.93 15.24
CA SER A 45 -15.30 -17.37 16.58
C SER A 45 -13.98 -17.55 17.34
N ALA A 46 -13.15 -16.51 17.38
CA ALA A 46 -12.14 -16.32 18.42
C ALA A 46 -11.86 -14.82 18.57
N SER A 47 -12.18 -14.26 19.74
CA SER A 47 -11.96 -12.84 20.04
C SER A 47 -10.47 -12.57 20.26
N SER A 48 -9.81 -11.91 19.31
CA SER A 48 -8.62 -11.13 19.60
C SER A 48 -8.82 -9.73 19.03
N THR A 49 -9.33 -8.83 19.87
CA THR A 49 -9.47 -7.41 19.58
C THR A 49 -8.08 -6.77 19.45
N ALA A 50 -7.54 -6.76 18.23
CA ALA A 50 -6.45 -5.86 17.89
C ALA A 50 -6.98 -4.41 17.94
N LEU A 51 -6.80 -3.75 19.09
CA LEU A 51 -7.08 -2.33 19.27
C LEU A 51 -6.09 -1.52 18.42
N CYS A 52 -6.45 -1.30 17.15
CA CYS A 52 -5.77 -0.34 16.31
C CYS A 52 -6.14 1.06 16.79
N PHE A 53 -5.31 1.65 17.66
CA PHE A 53 -5.46 3.06 18.04
C PHE A 53 -5.12 3.93 16.83
N VAL A 54 -6.13 4.31 16.06
CA VAL A 54 -6.03 5.50 15.19
C VAL A 54 -6.06 6.70 16.14
N PRO A 55 -4.98 7.49 16.29
CA PRO A 55 -5.01 8.66 17.16
C PRO A 55 -6.04 9.65 16.61
N VAL A 56 -7.20 9.71 17.26
CA VAL A 56 -8.21 10.72 16.98
C VAL A 56 -7.67 12.04 17.53
N ARG A 57 -7.17 12.91 16.64
CA ARG A 57 -6.80 14.27 17.04
C ARG A 57 -8.06 14.98 17.52
N GLY A 58 -8.11 15.31 18.81
CA GLY A 58 -9.25 16.01 19.40
C GLY A 58 -9.50 17.32 18.66
N THR A 59 -10.70 17.48 18.11
CA THR A 59 -11.12 18.76 17.52
C THR A 59 -11.20 19.80 18.62
N ARG A 60 -10.62 20.99 18.38
CA ARG A 60 -10.70 22.13 19.30
C ARG A 60 -12.12 22.32 19.85
N ARG A 61 -12.26 22.33 21.19
CA ARG A 61 -13.47 22.81 21.90
C ARG A 61 -13.59 24.33 21.69
N THR A 62 -14.02 24.77 20.53
CA THR A 62 -14.46 26.16 20.36
C THR A 62 -15.93 26.26 20.67
N THR A 63 -16.22 26.96 21.77
CA THR A 63 -17.52 27.42 22.28
C THR A 63 -18.43 26.34 22.85
N ARG A 64 -18.92 26.55 24.10
CA ARG A 64 -20.18 25.95 24.52
C ARG A 64 -21.20 26.33 23.44
N PRO A 65 -21.95 25.39 22.88
CA PRO A 65 -23.00 25.74 21.94
C PRO A 65 -23.88 26.81 22.62
N PRO A 66 -24.29 27.86 21.90
CA PRO A 66 -25.13 28.88 22.50
C PRO A 66 -26.37 28.23 23.11
N PRO A 67 -26.87 28.73 24.25
CA PRO A 67 -27.87 28.03 25.06
C PRO A 67 -29.21 27.78 24.35
N TRP A 68 -29.48 28.49 23.25
CA TRP A 68 -30.67 28.30 22.41
C TRP A 68 -30.53 27.21 21.33
N TRP A 69 -29.37 26.54 21.22
CA TRP A 69 -29.26 25.35 20.38
C TRP A 69 -29.91 24.15 21.05
N ILE A 70 -30.68 23.39 20.28
CA ILE A 70 -31.26 22.13 20.73
C ILE A 70 -30.10 21.22 21.16
N LYS A 71 -30.08 20.83 22.43
CA LYS A 71 -29.09 19.90 22.96
C LYS A 71 -29.22 18.58 22.22
N LYS A 72 -28.18 18.20 21.50
CA LYS A 72 -28.18 16.99 20.66
C LYS A 72 -28.23 15.73 21.50
N GLU A 73 -27.28 15.58 22.42
CA GLU A 73 -27.09 14.34 23.18
C GLU A 73 -27.86 14.36 24.50
N ALA A 74 -28.57 13.26 24.76
CA ALA A 74 -29.24 13.03 26.02
C ALA A 74 -28.21 12.46 27.01
N GLY A 75 -27.99 13.17 28.12
CA GLY A 75 -26.97 12.78 29.11
C GLY A 75 -27.54 11.76 30.07
N TYR A 76 -27.60 10.50 29.68
CA TYR A 76 -27.92 9.39 30.59
C TYR A 76 -26.84 8.32 30.45
N VAL A 77 -26.15 8.03 31.55
CA VAL A 77 -25.32 6.84 31.70
C VAL A 77 -26.13 5.89 32.55
N VAL A 78 -26.53 4.75 31.99
CA VAL A 78 -27.13 3.68 32.79
C VAL A 78 -25.99 2.76 33.18
N ASP A 79 -25.48 2.94 34.40
CA ASP A 79 -24.49 2.03 34.96
C ASP A 79 -25.17 0.67 35.25
N ASN A 80 -24.44 -0.43 35.03
CA ASN A 80 -24.84 -1.81 35.35
C ASN A 80 -25.82 -2.53 34.38
N ILE A 81 -25.69 -2.35 33.06
CA ILE A 81 -26.36 -3.22 32.07
C ILE A 81 -25.34 -4.14 31.40
N THR A 82 -25.62 -5.45 31.36
CA THR A 82 -24.82 -6.44 30.60
C THR A 82 -24.82 -6.13 29.10
N GLU A 83 -23.76 -6.47 28.38
CA GLU A 83 -23.65 -6.18 26.93
C GLU A 83 -24.80 -6.79 26.11
N ALA A 84 -25.26 -7.99 26.49
CA ALA A 84 -26.40 -8.65 25.85
C ALA A 84 -27.70 -7.83 26.01
N ASN A 85 -27.98 -7.33 27.21
CA ASN A 85 -29.16 -6.53 27.49
C ASN A 85 -29.09 -5.16 26.80
N GLN A 86 -27.90 -4.56 26.69
CA GLN A 86 -27.73 -3.33 25.92
C GLN A 86 -28.07 -3.53 24.45
N LYS A 87 -27.64 -4.64 23.85
CA LYS A 87 -27.96 -4.97 22.45
C LYS A 87 -29.46 -5.17 22.26
N PHE A 88 -30.08 -5.96 23.13
CA PHE A 88 -31.53 -6.21 23.13
C PHE A 88 -32.35 -4.90 23.23
N LEU A 89 -32.00 -4.01 24.16
CA LEU A 89 -32.69 -2.73 24.33
C LEU A 89 -32.50 -1.79 23.12
N ARG A 90 -31.34 -1.85 22.46
CA ARG A 90 -31.11 -1.10 21.21
C ARG A 90 -32.00 -1.63 20.10
N ASP A 91 -32.07 -2.95 19.92
CA ASP A 91 -32.85 -3.58 18.85
C ASP A 91 -34.35 -3.27 19.01
N ILE A 92 -34.91 -3.46 20.21
CA ILE A 92 -36.31 -3.10 20.51
C ILE A 92 -36.57 -1.61 20.28
N SER A 93 -35.67 -0.76 20.76
CA SER A 93 -35.83 0.69 20.60
C SER A 93 -35.81 1.11 19.13
N LEU A 94 -35.02 0.43 18.28
CA LEU A 94 -34.98 0.69 16.86
C LEU A 94 -36.26 0.22 16.17
N ASP A 95 -36.78 -0.95 16.54
CA ASP A 95 -38.00 -1.50 15.94
C ASP A 95 -39.24 -0.68 16.31
N PHE A 96 -39.41 -0.33 17.60
CA PHE A 96 -40.46 0.58 18.03
C PHE A 96 -40.39 1.93 17.30
N TYR A 97 -39.17 2.47 17.13
CA TYR A 97 -38.99 3.72 16.43
C TYR A 97 -39.30 3.59 14.94
N ARG A 98 -38.95 2.47 14.29
CA ARG A 98 -39.29 2.19 12.89
C ARG A 98 -40.79 2.11 12.66
N GLU A 99 -41.54 1.47 13.56
CA GLU A 99 -43.01 1.42 13.51
C GLU A 99 -43.62 2.83 13.60
N LYS A 100 -43.20 3.60 14.61
CA LYS A 100 -43.61 5.00 14.78
C LYS A 100 -43.30 5.85 13.54
N LEU A 101 -42.18 5.60 12.86
CA LEU A 101 -41.83 6.29 11.61
C LEU A 101 -42.70 5.85 10.43
N LYS A 102 -43.11 4.57 10.34
CA LYS A 102 -44.03 4.09 9.29
C LYS A 102 -45.38 4.79 9.38
N GLU A 103 -45.97 4.89 10.58
CA GLU A 103 -47.23 5.61 10.84
C GLU A 103 -47.14 7.10 10.47
N ARG A 104 -45.99 7.73 10.80
CA ARG A 104 -45.69 9.13 10.43
C ARG A 104 -45.54 9.32 8.92
N LYS A 105 -44.90 8.38 8.22
CA LYS A 105 -44.77 8.45 6.75
C LYS A 105 -46.13 8.37 6.06
N SER A 106 -47.04 7.52 6.53
CA SER A 106 -48.41 7.43 5.97
C SER A 106 -49.27 8.68 6.20
N SER A 107 -48.93 9.52 7.18
CA SER A 107 -49.68 10.74 7.52
C SER A 107 -49.13 12.02 6.86
N ILE A 108 -48.00 11.97 6.15
CA ILE A 108 -47.44 13.11 5.41
C ILE A 108 -48.20 13.25 4.08
N SER A 109 -49.13 14.21 4.02
CA SER A 109 -49.97 14.50 2.85
C SER A 109 -49.40 15.57 1.91
N THR A 110 -48.31 16.25 2.31
CA THR A 110 -47.69 17.31 1.52
C THR A 110 -46.67 16.75 0.54
N PHE A 111 -47.08 16.65 -0.72
CA PHE A 111 -46.20 16.36 -1.85
C PHE A 111 -45.62 17.66 -2.41
N PHE A 112 -44.32 17.70 -2.67
CA PHE A 112 -43.69 18.84 -3.35
C PHE A 112 -43.60 18.54 -4.84
N GLU A 113 -44.13 19.44 -5.67
CA GLU A 113 -43.97 19.34 -7.12
C GLU A 113 -42.50 19.45 -7.50
N ARG A 114 -42.10 18.66 -8.51
CA ARG A 114 -40.74 18.65 -9.03
C ARG A 114 -40.56 19.81 -9.99
N GLY A 115 -39.61 20.69 -9.69
CA GLY A 115 -39.26 21.76 -10.62
C GLY A 115 -38.52 21.24 -11.86
N VAL A 116 -38.46 22.08 -12.89
CA VAL A 116 -37.64 21.88 -14.07
C VAL A 116 -36.29 22.60 -13.88
N TRP A 117 -35.23 22.05 -14.46
CA TRP A 117 -33.90 22.65 -14.43
C TRP A 117 -33.86 23.96 -15.25
N ASP A 118 -33.22 24.98 -14.68
CA ASP A 118 -32.90 26.24 -15.35
C ASP A 118 -31.43 26.60 -15.06
N ALA A 119 -30.77 27.36 -15.93
CA ALA A 119 -29.36 27.72 -15.83
C ALA A 119 -28.98 28.50 -14.56
N ASN A 120 -29.95 29.18 -13.95
CA ASN A 120 -29.78 29.89 -12.67
C ASN A 120 -30.19 29.06 -11.44
N SER A 121 -30.64 27.82 -11.66
CA SER A 121 -31.06 26.92 -10.59
C SER A 121 -29.88 26.44 -9.77
N VAL A 122 -30.08 26.35 -8.45
CA VAL A 122 -29.11 25.78 -7.52
C VAL A 122 -29.79 24.65 -6.79
N ARG A 123 -29.39 23.42 -7.09
CA ARG A 123 -29.89 22.22 -6.42
C ARG A 123 -29.08 21.88 -5.17
N THR A 124 -29.54 20.86 -4.45
CA THR A 124 -28.87 20.38 -3.23
C THR A 124 -27.46 19.86 -3.54
N GLY A 125 -26.62 19.79 -2.51
CA GLY A 125 -25.41 18.97 -2.54
C GLY A 125 -25.62 17.62 -1.86
N LEU A 126 -24.52 16.93 -1.66
CA LEU A 126 -24.42 15.66 -0.94
C LEU A 126 -23.35 15.77 0.15
N VAL A 127 -23.54 15.06 1.27
CA VAL A 127 -22.48 14.92 2.27
C VAL A 127 -21.82 13.55 2.11
N CYS A 128 -20.52 13.57 1.97
CA CYS A 128 -19.69 12.39 1.76
C CYS A 128 -18.65 12.25 2.87
N ARG A 129 -18.07 11.06 3.00
CA ARG A 129 -16.94 10.78 3.89
C ARG A 129 -15.69 10.55 3.07
N LYS A 130 -14.59 11.19 3.45
CA LYS A 130 -13.29 10.98 2.78
C LYS A 130 -12.75 9.60 3.13
N ILE A 131 -12.57 8.71 2.15
CA ILE A 131 -11.94 7.40 2.38
C ILE A 131 -10.41 7.52 2.25
N GLY A 132 -9.93 8.10 1.15
CA GLY A 132 -8.51 8.07 0.83
C GLY A 132 -8.22 8.59 -0.57
N VAL A 133 -7.00 8.36 -1.05
CA VAL A 133 -6.54 8.78 -2.38
C VAL A 133 -5.98 7.56 -3.11
N ILE A 134 -6.40 7.33 -4.35
CA ILE A 134 -5.93 6.23 -5.20
C ILE A 134 -5.48 6.79 -6.56
N PRO A 135 -4.36 6.30 -7.14
CA PRO A 135 -3.97 6.64 -8.50
C PRO A 135 -4.92 6.00 -9.54
N GLN A 136 -5.30 6.78 -10.53
CA GLN A 136 -5.97 6.36 -11.76
C GLN A 136 -5.08 6.75 -12.94
N TYR A 137 -5.37 6.18 -14.11
CA TYR A 137 -4.62 6.46 -15.33
C TYR A 137 -5.55 6.99 -16.40
N PHE A 138 -5.10 8.01 -17.13
CA PHE A 138 -5.74 8.41 -18.36
C PHE A 138 -5.33 7.48 -19.50
N LYS A 139 -6.12 7.44 -20.58
CA LYS A 139 -5.82 6.68 -21.80
C LYS A 139 -4.51 7.11 -22.49
N ASN A 140 -3.96 8.27 -22.13
CA ASN A 140 -2.65 8.76 -22.58
C ASN A 140 -1.47 8.30 -21.69
N GLY A 141 -1.72 7.41 -20.71
CA GLY A 141 -0.71 6.92 -19.75
C GLY A 141 -0.38 7.86 -18.60
N THR A 142 -0.94 9.07 -18.58
CA THR A 142 -0.68 10.03 -17.49
C THR A 142 -1.37 9.57 -16.21
N ARG A 143 -0.60 9.46 -15.13
CA ARG A 143 -1.12 9.14 -13.80
C ARG A 143 -1.85 10.34 -13.19
N VAL A 144 -3.08 10.13 -12.71
CA VAL A 144 -3.89 11.12 -11.98
C VAL A 144 -4.29 10.59 -10.62
N LEU A 145 -4.03 11.35 -9.56
CA LEU A 145 -4.49 10.98 -8.21
C LEU A 145 -5.96 11.36 -8.05
N CYS A 146 -6.77 10.47 -7.51
CA CYS A 146 -8.19 10.71 -7.23
C CYS A 146 -8.48 10.50 -5.74
N THR A 147 -9.20 11.44 -5.12
CA THR A 147 -9.73 11.27 -3.76
C THR A 147 -11.08 10.56 -3.81
N LEU A 148 -11.26 9.54 -2.98
CA LEU A 148 -12.51 8.79 -2.85
C LEU A 148 -13.40 9.40 -1.78
N LEU A 149 -14.63 9.70 -2.17
CA LEU A 149 -15.68 10.23 -1.31
C LEU A 149 -16.86 9.26 -1.29
N GLU A 150 -17.11 8.65 -0.13
CA GLU A 150 -18.19 7.69 0.08
C GLU A 150 -19.49 8.39 0.42
N ALA A 151 -20.61 7.92 -0.13
CA ALA A 151 -21.98 8.29 0.22
C ALA A 151 -22.87 7.07 0.57
N LYS A 152 -22.24 5.93 0.88
CA LYS A 152 -22.88 4.63 1.11
C LYS A 152 -23.93 4.65 2.21
N GLU A 153 -25.00 3.91 1.99
CA GLU A 153 -26.16 3.78 2.88
C GLU A 153 -25.78 3.42 4.31
N LYS A 154 -25.08 2.29 4.47
CA LYS A 154 -24.75 1.72 5.78
C LYS A 154 -23.87 2.65 6.62
N VAL A 155 -23.27 3.68 6.01
CA VAL A 155 -22.29 4.55 6.64
C VAL A 155 -22.82 5.97 6.84
N LEU A 156 -23.38 6.62 5.80
CA LEU A 156 -23.73 8.04 5.84
C LEU A 156 -25.21 8.36 5.64
N ASP A 157 -26.00 7.42 5.13
CA ASP A 157 -27.45 7.48 5.07
C ASP A 157 -28.06 8.90 4.85
N ASN A 158 -27.72 9.54 3.72
CA ASN A 158 -28.07 10.94 3.44
C ASN A 158 -29.58 11.11 3.17
N HIS A 159 -30.26 11.91 3.99
CA HIS A 159 -31.70 12.16 3.86
C HIS A 159 -32.04 13.64 3.96
N VAL A 160 -33.00 14.11 3.18
CA VAL A 160 -33.56 15.46 3.31
C VAL A 160 -34.44 15.53 4.57
N ILE A 161 -34.22 16.53 5.41
CA ILE A 161 -34.92 16.67 6.71
C ILE A 161 -35.96 17.77 6.68
N SER A 162 -35.62 18.92 6.12
CA SER A 162 -36.54 20.05 6.04
C SER A 162 -36.11 21.04 4.97
N TYR A 163 -37.11 21.73 4.42
CA TYR A 163 -36.93 22.86 3.53
C TYR A 163 -37.41 24.14 4.24
N THR A 164 -36.70 25.24 4.05
CA THR A 164 -37.08 26.57 4.54
C THR A 164 -37.10 27.55 3.37
N ASP A 165 -38.25 28.16 3.12
CA ASP A 165 -38.44 29.15 2.05
C ASP A 165 -37.45 30.33 2.16
N PRO A 166 -37.06 30.96 1.04
CA PRO A 166 -36.12 32.09 1.02
C PRO A 166 -36.54 33.23 1.95
N GLU A 167 -37.81 33.62 1.95
CA GLU A 167 -38.32 34.72 2.79
C GLU A 167 -38.21 34.42 4.28
N LYS A 168 -38.64 33.21 4.68
CA LYS A 168 -38.57 32.76 6.07
C LYS A 168 -37.12 32.68 6.51
N TRP A 169 -36.24 32.12 5.67
CA TRP A 169 -34.83 32.00 5.98
C TRP A 169 -34.15 33.37 6.15
N TYR A 170 -34.45 34.31 5.26
CA TYR A 170 -33.95 35.69 5.35
C TYR A 170 -34.45 36.42 6.61
N ARG A 171 -35.73 36.27 6.99
CA ARG A 171 -36.29 36.95 8.17
C ARG A 171 -35.67 36.46 9.48
N TYR A 172 -35.56 35.15 9.66
CA TYR A 172 -35.20 34.53 10.95
C TYR A 172 -33.71 34.20 11.09
N SER A 173 -32.95 34.07 10.00
CA SER A 173 -31.52 33.71 10.06
C SER A 173 -30.61 34.92 9.99
N LYS A 174 -29.71 35.08 10.97
CA LYS A 174 -28.58 36.04 10.88
C LYS A 174 -27.68 35.75 9.67
N ILE A 175 -27.55 34.48 9.28
CA ILE A 175 -26.77 34.07 8.10
C ILE A 175 -27.50 34.48 6.82
N GLY A 176 -28.81 34.21 6.74
CA GLY A 176 -29.64 34.64 5.60
C GLY A 176 -29.58 36.16 5.36
N LYS A 177 -29.64 36.96 6.43
CA LYS A 177 -29.46 38.43 6.35
C LYS A 177 -28.06 38.83 5.89
N LYS A 178 -27.02 38.15 6.39
CA LYS A 178 -25.61 38.46 6.10
C LYS A 178 -25.21 38.10 4.66
N GLU A 179 -25.73 37.00 4.13
CA GLU A 179 -25.42 36.56 2.76
C GLU A 179 -26.27 37.28 1.70
N GLY A 180 -27.28 38.06 2.09
CA GLY A 180 -28.10 38.85 1.17
C GLY A 180 -28.99 38.01 0.24
N LEU A 181 -29.19 36.74 0.57
CA LEU A 181 -29.88 35.76 -0.28
C LEU A 181 -31.40 35.83 -0.08
N LYS A 182 -32.07 36.80 -0.71
CA LYS A 182 -33.56 36.79 -0.80
C LYS A 182 -34.08 35.73 -1.76
N ILE A 183 -33.23 35.22 -2.64
CA ILE A 183 -33.59 34.35 -3.78
C ILE A 183 -33.48 32.86 -3.41
N LEU A 184 -32.55 32.49 -2.51
CA LEU A 184 -32.27 31.09 -2.18
C LEU A 184 -32.95 30.68 -0.87
N GLY A 185 -33.53 29.48 -0.86
CA GLY A 185 -34.02 28.80 0.32
C GLY A 185 -32.93 27.92 0.95
N ARG A 186 -33.26 27.30 2.09
CA ARG A 186 -32.35 26.40 2.81
C ARG A 186 -32.91 24.99 2.84
N LEU A 187 -32.17 24.05 2.27
CA LEU A 187 -32.44 22.62 2.40
C LEU A 187 -31.52 22.03 3.48
N THR A 188 -32.09 21.35 4.46
CA THR A 188 -31.34 20.66 5.52
C THR A 188 -31.25 19.18 5.21
N VAL A 189 -30.03 18.65 5.17
CA VAL A 189 -29.72 17.23 4.93
C VAL A 189 -29.16 16.63 6.21
N GLY A 190 -29.68 15.48 6.60
CA GLY A 190 -29.22 14.72 7.75
C GLY A 190 -28.33 13.57 7.32
N VAL A 191 -27.25 13.36 8.08
CA VAL A 191 -26.14 12.46 7.75
C VAL A 191 -25.84 11.57 8.93
N GLN A 192 -25.63 10.29 8.63
CA GLN A 192 -25.26 9.20 9.53
C GLN A 192 -26.36 8.91 10.55
N SER A 193 -27.14 7.85 10.31
CA SER A 193 -28.14 7.35 11.26
C SER A 193 -27.49 6.81 12.52
N ASP A 194 -28.10 7.06 13.67
CA ASP A 194 -27.61 6.61 14.97
C ASP A 194 -28.77 6.35 15.93
N ASP A 195 -28.47 5.71 17.05
CA ASP A 195 -29.47 5.22 17.99
C ASP A 195 -30.31 6.37 18.56
N PRO A 196 -31.67 6.28 18.50
CA PRO A 196 -32.55 7.32 19.03
C PRO A 196 -32.31 7.63 20.52
N GLN A 197 -31.86 6.65 21.30
CA GLN A 197 -31.61 6.81 22.74
C GLN A 197 -30.49 7.81 23.06
N LYS A 198 -29.54 8.00 22.14
CA LYS A 198 -28.44 8.97 22.33
C LYS A 198 -28.94 10.41 22.23
N PHE A 199 -30.14 10.63 21.67
CA PHE A 199 -30.64 11.95 21.32
C PHE A 199 -31.80 12.43 22.19
N THR A 200 -31.82 13.74 22.46
CA THR A 200 -32.94 14.37 23.20
C THR A 200 -34.23 14.28 22.38
N ALA A 201 -35.38 14.27 23.07
CA ALA A 201 -36.69 14.24 22.40
C ALA A 201 -36.89 15.41 21.42
N ALA A 202 -36.41 16.60 21.79
CA ALA A 202 -36.44 17.79 20.93
C ALA A 202 -35.63 17.60 19.64
N TYR A 203 -34.46 16.97 19.71
CA TYR A 203 -33.65 16.67 18.53
C TYR A 203 -34.30 15.58 17.67
N ARG A 204 -34.81 14.51 18.29
CA ARG A 204 -35.55 13.43 17.61
C ARG A 204 -36.76 13.96 16.84
N GLY A 205 -37.52 14.89 17.44
CA GLY A 205 -38.71 15.48 16.81
C GLY A 205 -38.46 16.18 15.46
N ILE A 206 -37.22 16.59 15.17
CA ILE A 206 -36.84 17.14 13.85
C ILE A 206 -36.93 16.06 12.77
N PHE A 207 -36.45 14.85 13.08
CA PHE A 207 -36.38 13.72 12.16
C PHE A 207 -37.71 12.97 12.05
N GLU A 208 -38.49 12.94 13.15
CA GLU A 208 -39.85 12.38 13.15
C GLU A 208 -40.77 13.08 12.14
N LYS A 209 -40.60 14.40 11.95
CA LYS A 209 -41.35 15.17 10.94
C LYS A 209 -41.02 14.76 9.50
N ALA A 210 -39.80 14.28 9.26
CA ALA A 210 -39.36 13.81 7.95
C ALA A 210 -39.53 12.29 7.78
N GLY A 211 -40.00 11.58 8.81
CA GLY A 211 -40.15 10.13 8.77
C GLY A 211 -38.82 9.36 8.71
N VAL A 212 -37.72 9.93 9.19
CA VAL A 212 -36.38 9.30 9.14
C VAL A 212 -35.79 9.06 10.52
N LEU A 213 -34.81 8.16 10.60
CA LEU A 213 -34.06 7.94 11.83
C LEU A 213 -33.24 9.19 12.23
N PRO A 214 -33.00 9.41 13.53
CA PRO A 214 -32.16 10.50 14.01
C PRO A 214 -30.75 10.41 13.43
N LYS A 215 -30.24 11.56 12.98
CA LYS A 215 -28.94 11.66 12.31
C LYS A 215 -27.90 12.33 13.21
N GLN A 216 -26.65 11.91 13.14
CA GLN A 216 -25.58 12.49 13.95
C GLN A 216 -25.23 13.92 13.51
N LYS A 217 -25.24 14.20 12.20
CA LYS A 217 -24.88 15.52 11.69
C LYS A 217 -25.95 16.06 10.76
N LEU A 218 -26.11 17.38 10.81
CA LEU A 218 -26.98 18.12 9.89
C LEU A 218 -26.09 19.01 9.02
N ALA A 219 -26.34 18.96 7.73
CA ALA A 219 -25.79 19.85 6.72
C ALA A 219 -26.91 20.74 6.18
N ALA A 220 -26.56 21.92 5.69
CA ALA A 220 -27.50 22.82 5.05
C ALA A 220 -26.92 23.27 3.71
N PHE A 221 -27.76 23.23 2.68
CA PHE A 221 -27.45 23.69 1.34
C PHE A 221 -28.40 24.84 0.99
N ALA A 222 -27.86 25.90 0.39
CA ALA A 222 -28.66 26.96 -0.20
C ALA A 222 -29.15 26.50 -1.57
N ILE A 223 -30.45 26.50 -1.79
CA ILE A 223 -31.08 26.00 -3.02
C ILE A 223 -32.08 27.01 -3.58
N THR A 224 -32.36 26.95 -4.87
CA THR A 224 -33.47 27.72 -5.47
C THR A 224 -34.81 27.06 -5.13
N PRO A 225 -35.92 27.81 -5.08
CA PRO A 225 -37.24 27.26 -4.73
C PRO A 225 -37.72 26.12 -5.66
N ASN A 226 -37.40 26.19 -6.95
CA ASN A 226 -37.70 25.12 -7.90
C ASN A 226 -36.92 23.82 -7.64
N ALA A 227 -35.84 23.86 -6.85
CA ALA A 227 -35.04 22.70 -6.50
C ALA A 227 -35.41 22.08 -5.13
N GLN A 228 -36.59 22.40 -4.61
CA GLN A 228 -37.08 21.82 -3.36
C GLN A 228 -37.27 20.31 -3.47
N ILE A 229 -36.98 19.59 -2.39
CA ILE A 229 -37.08 18.13 -2.32
C ILE A 229 -37.93 17.78 -1.10
N GLN A 230 -38.77 16.75 -1.24
CA GLN A 230 -39.61 16.27 -0.16
C GLN A 230 -38.75 15.83 1.05
N PRO A 231 -39.11 16.25 2.29
CA PRO A 231 -38.51 15.70 3.49
C PRO A 231 -38.67 14.18 3.55
N GLY A 232 -37.61 13.47 3.93
CA GLY A 232 -37.57 12.02 3.95
C GLY A 232 -37.04 11.38 2.66
N THR A 233 -36.87 12.14 1.57
CA THR A 233 -36.19 11.65 0.37
C THR A 233 -34.71 11.40 0.63
N ARG A 234 -34.21 10.29 0.10
CA ARG A 234 -32.79 9.91 0.17
C ARG A 234 -31.98 10.51 -0.97
N LEU A 235 -30.72 10.85 -0.68
CA LEU A 235 -29.78 11.34 -1.69
C LEU A 235 -28.70 10.29 -1.98
N TYR A 236 -28.44 10.08 -3.27
CA TYR A 236 -27.46 9.12 -3.81
C TYR A 236 -26.26 9.84 -4.41
N ALA A 237 -25.12 9.14 -4.56
CA ALA A 237 -23.92 9.61 -5.26
C ALA A 237 -24.23 9.99 -6.73
N ASN A 238 -25.16 9.25 -7.34
CA ASN A 238 -25.69 9.46 -8.70
C ASN A 238 -26.46 10.79 -8.86
N HIS A 239 -26.62 11.56 -7.79
CA HIS A 239 -26.97 12.97 -7.88
C HIS A 239 -25.97 13.74 -8.77
N PHE A 240 -24.70 13.31 -8.82
CA PHE A 240 -23.69 13.85 -9.71
C PHE A 240 -23.49 12.97 -10.94
N THR A 241 -23.00 13.58 -12.01
CA THR A 241 -22.62 12.89 -13.25
C THR A 241 -21.10 12.87 -13.42
N VAL A 242 -20.60 11.89 -14.17
CA VAL A 242 -19.18 11.82 -14.49
C VAL A 242 -18.79 12.98 -15.42
N GLY A 243 -17.61 13.56 -15.19
CA GLY A 243 -17.12 14.74 -15.90
C GLY A 243 -17.60 16.06 -15.31
N GLN A 244 -18.60 16.05 -14.43
CA GLN A 244 -19.10 17.23 -13.75
C GLN A 244 -18.06 17.85 -12.82
N TYR A 245 -18.04 19.18 -12.74
CA TYR A 245 -17.25 19.93 -11.75
C TYR A 245 -18.04 20.22 -10.48
N VAL A 246 -17.41 19.98 -9.34
CA VAL A 246 -17.97 20.16 -8.00
C VAL A 246 -17.08 21.04 -7.12
N ASP A 247 -17.72 21.71 -6.17
CA ASP A 247 -17.07 22.40 -5.08
C ASP A 247 -17.16 21.55 -3.82
N VAL A 248 -16.01 21.31 -3.20
CA VAL A 248 -15.84 20.43 -2.05
C VAL A 248 -15.50 21.26 -0.82
N TRP A 249 -16.31 21.15 0.22
CA TRP A 249 -16.18 21.91 1.47
C TRP A 249 -15.92 20.95 2.61
N GLY A 250 -14.87 21.19 3.39
CA GLY A 250 -14.55 20.34 4.52
C GLY A 250 -13.77 21.08 5.59
N HIS A 251 -13.74 20.52 6.80
CA HIS A 251 -12.82 20.96 7.83
C HIS A 251 -11.40 20.57 7.45
N THR A 252 -10.51 21.55 7.45
CA THR A 252 -9.06 21.33 7.30
C THR A 252 -8.49 20.51 8.47
N ILE A 253 -7.38 19.82 8.21
CA ILE A 253 -6.65 19.06 9.24
C ILE A 253 -6.24 20.01 10.36
N ASP A 254 -6.52 19.63 11.61
CA ASP A 254 -6.06 20.37 12.79
C ASP A 254 -4.57 20.08 13.04
N TYR A 255 -3.76 21.14 12.96
CA TYR A 255 -2.33 21.10 13.23
C TYR A 255 -1.99 21.67 14.62
N GLY A 256 -2.98 22.04 15.43
CA GLY A 256 -2.76 22.65 16.73
C GLY A 256 -2.12 24.03 16.65
N PHE A 257 -1.41 24.43 17.71
CA PHE A 257 -0.71 25.72 17.75
C PHE A 257 0.58 25.67 16.92
N GLN A 258 0.71 26.55 15.94
CA GLN A 258 1.82 26.59 15.01
C GLN A 258 2.56 27.94 15.04
N GLY A 259 3.87 27.89 14.83
CA GLY A 259 4.71 29.07 14.65
C GLY A 259 4.47 29.77 13.31
N VAL A 260 4.98 30.99 13.13
CA VAL A 260 4.77 31.79 11.90
C VAL A 260 5.36 31.15 10.64
N MET A 261 6.41 30.35 10.76
CA MET A 261 7.04 29.72 9.61
C MET A 261 6.10 28.70 8.96
N VAL A 262 5.51 27.81 9.78
CA VAL A 262 4.58 26.78 9.30
C VAL A 262 3.23 27.39 8.96
N ARG A 263 2.70 28.27 9.81
CA ARG A 263 1.37 28.85 9.65
C ARG A 263 1.25 29.84 8.49
N TRP A 264 2.30 30.62 8.25
CA TRP A 264 2.27 31.75 7.32
C TRP A 264 3.37 31.73 6.25
N GLY A 265 4.26 30.72 6.26
CA GLY A 265 5.36 30.62 5.31
C GLY A 265 6.47 31.65 5.54
N PHE A 266 6.65 32.15 6.76
CA PHE A 266 7.74 33.09 7.06
C PHE A 266 9.11 32.41 6.91
N LYS A 267 10.09 33.12 6.35
CA LYS A 267 11.46 32.60 6.15
C LYS A 267 12.24 32.38 7.45
N GLY A 268 11.92 33.11 8.51
CA GLY A 268 12.70 33.09 9.76
C GLY A 268 14.01 33.89 9.65
N MET A 269 14.95 33.63 10.55
CA MET A 269 16.31 34.20 10.53
C MET A 269 17.35 33.11 10.21
N PRO A 270 18.56 33.47 9.75
CA PRO A 270 19.63 32.51 9.50
C PRO A 270 19.94 31.61 10.71
N ALA A 271 20.47 30.42 10.43
CA ALA A 271 20.87 29.47 11.48
C ALA A 271 22.21 29.84 12.12
N THR A 272 23.12 30.48 11.38
CA THR A 272 24.51 30.76 11.76
C THR A 272 24.78 32.28 11.83
N HIS A 273 26.06 32.69 11.88
CA HIS A 273 26.52 34.08 11.91
C HIS A 273 26.05 34.89 13.14
N GLY A 274 26.17 34.31 14.34
CA GLY A 274 25.90 35.00 15.61
C GLY A 274 24.41 35.18 15.96
N VAL A 275 23.49 34.67 15.11
CA VAL A 275 22.04 34.71 15.39
C VAL A 275 21.72 33.89 16.62
N THR A 276 21.27 34.53 17.69
CA THR A 276 21.04 33.88 18.99
C THR A 276 19.54 33.73 19.28
N LYS A 277 19.03 32.49 19.30
CA LYS A 277 17.66 32.13 19.74
C LYS A 277 16.51 32.80 18.96
N THR A 278 16.76 33.28 17.75
CA THR A 278 15.74 33.98 16.91
C THR A 278 15.42 33.29 15.58
N HIS A 279 15.98 32.12 15.29
CA HIS A 279 15.87 31.41 14.01
C HIS A 279 14.43 31.27 13.48
N ARG A 280 13.44 31.05 14.35
CA ARG A 280 12.04 30.79 13.98
C ARG A 280 11.05 31.88 14.40
N ARG A 281 11.54 33.08 14.74
CA ARG A 281 10.71 34.20 15.20
C ARG A 281 10.10 34.98 14.03
N PRO A 282 8.98 35.70 14.24
CA PRO A 282 8.37 36.55 13.21
C PRO A 282 9.17 37.80 12.84
N GLY A 283 10.20 38.16 13.61
CA GLY A 283 10.88 39.45 13.46
C GLY A 283 9.98 40.60 13.92
N SER A 284 10.07 41.75 13.24
CA SER A 284 9.27 42.93 13.59
C SER A 284 7.78 42.75 13.28
N ILE A 285 6.92 43.12 14.23
CA ILE A 285 5.46 43.00 14.14
C ILE A 285 4.78 44.32 13.72
N GLY A 286 5.48 45.45 13.78
CA GLY A 286 4.95 46.78 13.48
C GLY A 286 6.05 47.77 13.10
N THR A 287 5.65 48.99 12.75
CA THR A 287 6.57 50.09 12.41
C THR A 287 6.59 51.08 13.57
N ALA A 288 7.76 51.68 13.84
CA ALA A 288 7.88 52.75 14.82
C ALA A 288 6.94 53.92 14.44
N GLY A 289 6.15 54.42 15.38
CA GLY A 289 5.13 55.46 15.17
C GLY A 289 3.68 54.97 15.18
N GLN A 290 3.42 53.66 15.08
CA GLN A 290 2.08 53.11 15.33
C GLN A 290 1.94 52.66 16.79
N THR A 291 0.85 53.08 17.44
CA THR A 291 0.56 52.78 18.85
C THR A 291 0.09 51.34 19.07
N CYS A 292 -0.41 50.66 18.03
CA CYS A 292 -0.93 49.30 18.13
C CYS A 292 -0.62 48.45 16.89
N VAL A 293 -0.69 47.13 17.06
CA VAL A 293 -0.58 46.18 15.94
C VAL A 293 -1.90 46.13 15.19
N LYS A 294 -1.87 46.33 13.86
CA LYS A 294 -3.07 46.29 13.02
C LYS A 294 -3.80 44.94 13.11
N PRO A 295 -5.15 44.93 13.18
CA PRO A 295 -5.96 43.71 13.08
C PRO A 295 -5.62 42.89 11.83
N GLY A 296 -5.62 41.56 11.98
CA GLY A 296 -5.27 40.65 10.88
C GLY A 296 -3.76 40.47 10.64
N LYS A 297 -2.89 41.06 11.46
CA LYS A 297 -1.45 40.79 11.40
C LYS A 297 -1.16 39.29 11.60
N LYS A 298 -0.33 38.74 10.70
CA LYS A 298 0.09 37.33 10.72
C LYS A 298 0.98 37.04 11.94
N MET A 299 0.48 36.21 12.86
CA MET A 299 1.15 35.83 14.11
C MET A 299 1.07 34.31 14.36
N PRO A 300 1.92 33.72 15.23
CA PRO A 300 1.77 32.33 15.67
C PRO A 300 0.37 32.08 16.21
N GLY A 301 -0.11 30.85 16.12
CA GLY A 301 -1.41 30.48 16.64
C GLY A 301 -1.94 29.19 16.05
N HIS A 302 -3.18 28.87 16.40
CA HIS A 302 -3.82 27.66 15.92
C HIS A 302 -3.98 27.68 14.39
N MET A 303 -3.67 26.54 13.77
CA MET A 303 -3.77 26.33 12.33
C MET A 303 -4.60 25.08 12.05
N GLY A 304 -5.58 25.22 11.14
CA GLY A 304 -6.46 24.13 10.75
C GLY A 304 -7.78 24.08 11.52
N SER A 305 -8.54 23.00 11.34
CA SER A 305 -9.91 22.84 11.87
C SER A 305 -10.92 23.88 11.34
N GLU A 306 -10.55 24.62 10.29
CA GLU A 306 -11.40 25.61 9.64
C GLU A 306 -12.10 25.01 8.43
N TRP A 307 -13.33 25.45 8.15
CA TRP A 307 -14.01 25.16 6.88
C TRP A 307 -13.27 25.82 5.72
N ARG A 308 -12.86 25.02 4.73
CA ARG A 308 -12.26 25.52 3.49
C ARG A 308 -12.96 24.91 2.28
N PRO A 309 -13.34 25.74 1.28
CA PRO A 309 -13.81 25.24 0.00
C PRO A 309 -12.63 24.98 -0.93
N LEU A 310 -12.68 23.87 -1.64
CA LEU A 310 -11.87 23.61 -2.83
C LEU A 310 -12.83 23.59 -4.02
N ARG A 311 -12.66 24.54 -4.95
CA ARG A 311 -13.64 24.79 -6.01
C ARG A 311 -13.22 24.21 -7.36
N GLY A 312 -14.21 23.81 -8.17
CA GLY A 312 -14.02 23.45 -9.57
C GLY A 312 -13.22 22.17 -9.79
N ILE A 313 -13.47 21.14 -8.98
CA ILE A 313 -12.83 19.83 -9.07
C ILE A 313 -13.69 18.90 -9.90
N GLN A 314 -13.10 18.14 -10.82
CA GLN A 314 -13.82 17.23 -11.70
C GLN A 314 -14.06 15.86 -11.05
N ILE A 315 -15.24 15.28 -11.27
CA ILE A 315 -15.53 13.88 -10.97
C ILE A 315 -15.09 13.03 -12.16
N LEU A 316 -14.20 12.05 -11.94
CA LEU A 316 -13.63 11.22 -12.99
C LEU A 316 -14.25 9.82 -13.08
N ARG A 317 -14.82 9.33 -11.98
CA ARG A 317 -15.46 8.03 -11.90
C ARG A 317 -16.52 8.05 -10.79
N ILE A 318 -17.60 7.32 -10.98
CA ILE A 318 -18.63 7.08 -9.97
C ILE A 318 -18.85 5.57 -9.90
N ASN A 319 -18.76 4.99 -8.71
CA ASN A 319 -19.20 3.62 -8.46
C ASN A 319 -20.61 3.69 -7.85
N THR A 320 -21.59 3.17 -8.58
CA THR A 320 -23.02 3.24 -8.23
C THR A 320 -23.39 2.15 -7.21
N ALA A 321 -22.75 0.98 -7.26
CA ALA A 321 -23.00 -0.10 -6.29
C ALA A 321 -22.57 0.28 -4.86
N GLU A 322 -21.38 0.89 -4.73
CA GLU A 322 -20.79 1.30 -3.47
C GLU A 322 -21.08 2.77 -3.11
N GLN A 323 -21.69 3.52 -4.04
CA GLN A 323 -22.01 4.94 -3.89
C GLN A 323 -20.76 5.78 -3.56
N VAL A 324 -19.71 5.65 -4.38
CA VAL A 324 -18.41 6.33 -4.21
C VAL A 324 -18.11 7.26 -5.38
N LEU A 325 -17.74 8.50 -5.07
CA LEU A 325 -17.30 9.51 -6.02
C LEU A 325 -15.77 9.58 -6.06
N TYR A 326 -15.19 9.54 -7.26
CA TYR A 326 -13.76 9.71 -7.49
C TYR A 326 -13.49 11.13 -8.00
N VAL A 327 -12.98 11.97 -7.12
CA VAL A 327 -12.75 13.39 -7.39
C VAL A 327 -11.28 13.63 -7.71
N LYS A 328 -11.00 14.39 -8.77
CA LYS A 328 -9.65 14.66 -9.27
C LYS A 328 -8.78 15.39 -8.23
N GLY A 329 -7.61 14.85 -7.94
CA GLY A 329 -6.57 15.45 -7.09
C GLY A 329 -6.64 15.03 -5.61
N PRO A 330 -5.51 15.10 -4.89
CA PRO A 330 -5.43 14.72 -3.47
C PRO A 330 -5.83 15.84 -2.49
N ASN A 331 -6.06 17.06 -3.00
CA ASN A 331 -6.12 18.31 -2.21
C ASN A 331 -7.43 18.50 -1.44
N VAL A 332 -8.31 17.50 -1.44
CA VAL A 332 -9.60 17.57 -0.74
C VAL A 332 -9.36 17.83 0.76
N PRO A 333 -10.01 18.85 1.35
CA PRO A 333 -9.73 19.26 2.73
C PRO A 333 -10.09 18.18 3.74
N GLY A 334 -9.29 18.10 4.80
CA GLY A 334 -9.57 17.28 5.97
C GLY A 334 -8.89 15.90 5.98
N PRO A 335 -8.87 15.27 7.17
CA PRO A 335 -8.31 13.94 7.34
C PRO A 335 -9.20 12.87 6.71
N VAL A 336 -8.63 11.68 6.53
CA VAL A 336 -9.39 10.48 6.21
C VAL A 336 -10.45 10.23 7.29
N GLY A 337 -11.64 9.86 6.87
CA GLY A 337 -12.82 9.66 7.70
C GLY A 337 -13.60 10.94 8.02
N GLY A 338 -13.10 12.12 7.64
CA GLY A 338 -13.80 13.40 7.80
C GLY A 338 -15.03 13.51 6.89
N LEU A 339 -16.04 14.25 7.35
CA LEU A 339 -17.22 14.58 6.52
C LEU A 339 -16.93 15.78 5.63
N ILE A 340 -17.44 15.69 4.42
CA ILE A 340 -17.17 16.59 3.32
C ILE A 340 -18.47 16.90 2.60
N TYR A 341 -18.67 18.17 2.26
CA TYR A 341 -19.88 18.66 1.63
C TYR A 341 -19.53 18.88 0.16
N VAL A 342 -20.21 18.16 -0.71
CA VAL A 342 -20.01 18.23 -2.16
C VAL A 342 -21.23 18.91 -2.76
N LYS A 343 -21.02 19.90 -3.62
CA LYS A 343 -22.09 20.57 -4.37
C LYS A 343 -21.60 20.94 -5.76
N ASP A 344 -22.52 21.31 -6.64
CA ASP A 344 -22.18 21.78 -7.98
C ASP A 344 -21.25 23.01 -7.92
N SER A 345 -20.33 23.13 -8.88
CA SER A 345 -19.35 24.21 -8.86
C SER A 345 -19.98 25.58 -9.15
N GLY A 346 -19.63 26.58 -8.35
CA GLY A 346 -20.05 27.97 -8.58
C GLY A 346 -19.24 28.71 -9.65
N VAL A 347 -18.17 28.11 -10.18
CA VAL A 347 -17.28 28.72 -11.19
C VAL A 347 -18.00 28.78 -12.53
N MET A 348 -18.13 29.97 -13.14
CA MET A 348 -18.96 30.20 -14.34
C MET A 348 -18.66 29.24 -15.50
N GLU A 349 -17.39 29.03 -15.84
CA GLU A 349 -16.95 28.14 -16.93
C GLU A 349 -17.18 26.65 -16.66
N LYS A 350 -17.41 26.28 -15.40
CA LYS A 350 -17.50 24.90 -14.92
C LYS A 350 -18.88 24.56 -14.37
N ARG A 351 -19.89 25.40 -14.66
CA ARG A 351 -21.27 25.14 -14.26
C ARG A 351 -21.80 23.94 -15.05
N VAL A 352 -22.65 23.17 -14.39
CA VAL A 352 -23.30 22.02 -15.00
C VAL A 352 -24.40 22.50 -15.96
N SER A 353 -24.50 21.88 -17.13
CA SER A 353 -25.48 22.25 -18.15
C SER A 353 -26.81 21.49 -17.98
N ASN A 354 -26.76 20.17 -17.80
CA ASN A 354 -27.96 19.32 -17.67
C ASN A 354 -27.78 18.21 -16.61
N PRO A 355 -27.91 18.54 -15.31
CA PRO A 355 -27.82 17.56 -14.25
C PRO A 355 -29.17 16.87 -13.92
N PRO A 356 -29.17 15.72 -13.23
CA PRO A 356 -30.38 15.17 -12.61
C PRO A 356 -31.04 16.18 -11.66
N PHE A 357 -32.31 16.52 -11.89
CA PHE A 357 -32.98 17.59 -11.15
C PHE A 357 -34.36 17.17 -10.63
N PRO A 358 -34.74 17.53 -9.38
CA PRO A 358 -33.94 18.21 -8.33
C PRO A 358 -32.87 17.30 -7.70
N THR A 359 -33.02 15.98 -7.84
CA THR A 359 -32.04 14.95 -7.51
C THR A 359 -32.28 13.71 -8.37
N PHE A 360 -31.40 12.71 -8.28
CA PHE A 360 -31.58 11.41 -8.90
C PHE A 360 -32.56 10.53 -8.09
N TYR A 361 -33.52 9.90 -8.78
CA TYR A 361 -34.47 8.95 -8.22
C TYR A 361 -34.27 7.58 -8.89
N PRO A 362 -33.93 6.52 -8.13
CA PRO A 362 -33.61 5.21 -8.70
C PRO A 362 -34.83 4.51 -9.32
N ASP A 363 -36.04 4.76 -8.80
CA ASP A 363 -37.26 4.06 -9.22
C ASP A 363 -37.75 4.44 -10.63
N GLU A 364 -37.22 5.52 -11.21
CA GLU A 364 -37.68 6.10 -12.48
C GLU A 364 -36.64 6.03 -13.60
N CYS A 365 -35.42 5.61 -13.29
CA CYS A 365 -34.33 5.51 -14.24
C CYS A 365 -34.01 4.05 -14.53
N ASP A 366 -33.58 3.78 -15.77
CA ASP A 366 -33.02 2.49 -16.12
C ASP A 366 -31.84 2.14 -15.19
N PRO A 367 -31.63 0.85 -14.89
CA PRO A 367 -30.55 0.41 -14.03
C PRO A 367 -29.21 0.91 -14.59
N LEU A 368 -28.55 1.78 -13.83
CA LEU A 368 -27.26 2.33 -14.20
C LEU A 368 -26.16 1.25 -14.05
N PRO A 369 -25.10 1.31 -14.87
CA PRO A 369 -23.97 0.39 -14.72
C PRO A 369 -23.32 0.53 -13.33
N GLU A 370 -22.71 -0.56 -12.85
CA GLU A 370 -22.04 -0.60 -11.54
C GLU A 370 -20.97 0.49 -11.40
N GLU A 371 -20.27 0.78 -12.49
CA GLU A 371 -19.25 1.81 -12.55
C GLU A 371 -19.40 2.69 -13.79
N GLN A 372 -19.23 3.99 -13.60
CA GLN A 372 -19.24 5.00 -14.65
C GLN A 372 -17.87 5.67 -14.69
N PHE A 373 -17.25 5.73 -15.87
CA PHE A 373 -15.93 6.28 -16.10
C PHE A 373 -15.99 7.49 -17.02
N HIS A 374 -15.09 8.45 -16.81
CA HIS A 374 -14.92 9.56 -17.74
C HIS A 374 -14.20 9.05 -19.00
N ASP A 375 -14.55 9.56 -20.17
CA ASP A 375 -14.03 9.06 -21.46
C ASP A 375 -12.49 9.05 -21.55
N SER A 376 -11.85 10.00 -20.86
CA SER A 376 -10.39 10.08 -20.82
C SER A 376 -9.73 9.08 -19.87
N LEU A 377 -10.47 8.46 -18.95
CA LEU A 377 -9.94 7.52 -17.98
C LEU A 377 -9.78 6.13 -18.60
N PHE A 378 -8.66 5.49 -18.33
CA PHE A 378 -8.41 4.11 -18.70
C PHE A 378 -9.19 3.17 -17.78
N GLN A 379 -9.93 2.23 -18.35
CA GLN A 379 -10.62 1.20 -17.57
C GLN A 379 -9.70 -0.01 -17.38
N TYR A 380 -9.62 -0.56 -16.18
CA TYR A 380 -8.70 -1.67 -15.90
C TYR A 380 -9.04 -2.97 -16.63
N THR A 381 -10.23 -3.05 -17.22
CA THR A 381 -10.69 -4.15 -18.08
C THR A 381 -10.30 -3.96 -19.55
N GLU A 382 -9.95 -2.74 -19.97
CA GLU A 382 -9.48 -2.47 -21.33
C GLU A 382 -8.07 -3.07 -21.55
N PRO A 383 -7.71 -3.44 -22.79
CA PRO A 383 -6.37 -3.93 -23.09
C PRO A 383 -5.30 -2.89 -22.79
N THR A 384 -4.06 -3.34 -22.59
CA THR A 384 -2.90 -2.47 -22.31
C THR A 384 -2.78 -1.36 -23.34
N ILE A 385 -2.51 -0.13 -22.88
CA ILE A 385 -2.31 1.03 -23.76
C ILE A 385 -1.07 0.80 -24.64
N GLU A 386 -1.29 0.66 -25.94
CA GLU A 386 -0.22 0.65 -26.95
C GLU A 386 -0.10 2.03 -27.58
N TYR A 387 1.10 2.59 -27.56
CA TYR A 387 1.41 3.82 -28.30
C TYR A 387 1.88 3.40 -29.68
N PRO A 388 1.15 3.69 -30.76
CA PRO A 388 1.64 3.42 -32.10
C PRO A 388 2.97 4.16 -32.29
N GLU A 389 3.99 3.45 -32.79
CA GLU A 389 5.27 4.07 -33.11
C GLU A 389 5.01 5.24 -34.06
N GLU A 390 5.42 6.45 -33.65
CA GLU A 390 5.32 7.62 -34.50
C GLU A 390 6.11 7.34 -35.79
N LYS A 391 5.39 7.20 -36.92
CA LYS A 391 6.03 7.22 -38.24
C LYS A 391 6.84 8.50 -38.31
N THR A 392 8.16 8.36 -38.40
CA THR A 392 9.11 9.46 -38.58
C THR A 392 8.94 10.05 -39.98
N THR A 393 7.84 10.76 -40.22
CA THR A 393 7.79 11.74 -41.31
C THR A 393 8.67 12.90 -40.91
N SER A 394 9.86 12.94 -41.50
CA SER A 394 10.82 14.03 -41.40
C SER A 394 10.25 15.29 -42.06
N THR A 395 9.29 15.95 -41.39
CA THR A 395 8.80 17.24 -41.84
C THR A 395 9.68 18.30 -41.18
N THR A 396 10.57 18.88 -41.98
CA THR A 396 11.52 19.92 -41.61
C THR A 396 10.78 21.21 -41.24
N VAL A 397 10.25 21.29 -40.02
CA VAL A 397 9.68 22.54 -39.49
C VAL A 397 10.85 23.48 -39.16
N ARG A 398 11.03 24.52 -39.99
CA ARG A 398 11.94 25.63 -39.72
C ARG A 398 11.55 26.30 -38.39
N LYS A 399 12.34 26.08 -37.35
CA LYS A 399 12.22 26.84 -36.09
C LYS A 399 12.66 28.29 -36.32
N GLY A 400 11.74 29.22 -36.11
CA GLY A 400 12.04 30.66 -35.99
C GLY A 400 12.99 30.95 -34.80
N PRO A 401 13.60 32.14 -34.76
CA PRO A 401 14.73 32.41 -33.86
C PRO A 401 14.24 32.62 -32.43
N ILE A 402 14.52 31.65 -31.56
CA ILE A 402 14.41 31.82 -30.12
C ILE A 402 15.73 32.42 -29.63
N LYS A 403 15.68 33.67 -29.15
CA LYS A 403 16.80 34.31 -28.45
C LYS A 403 16.96 33.67 -27.08
N SER A 404 18.02 32.88 -26.89
CA SER A 404 18.57 32.60 -25.57
C SER A 404 20.09 32.43 -25.66
N ARG A 405 20.81 33.33 -24.99
CA ARG A 405 22.26 33.25 -24.77
C ARG A 405 22.57 32.18 -23.72
N CYS A 406 23.60 31.38 -24.02
CA CYS A 406 24.42 30.54 -23.14
C CYS A 406 23.70 29.38 -22.42
N ALA A 407 24.11 28.12 -22.48
CA ALA A 407 25.39 27.54 -22.89
C ALA A 407 25.15 26.20 -23.60
N LEU A 408 25.64 26.13 -24.85
CA LEU A 408 25.88 24.89 -25.58
C LEU A 408 27.12 24.23 -24.96
N ASN A 409 26.93 23.08 -24.34
CA ASN A 409 27.88 21.96 -24.28
C ASN A 409 27.12 20.79 -23.66
N ASN A 410 26.67 19.84 -24.50
CA ASN A 410 26.33 18.43 -24.19
C ASN A 410 25.35 17.76 -25.17
N LEU A 411 24.96 18.42 -26.27
CA LEU A 411 24.19 17.77 -27.34
C LEU A 411 25.11 17.27 -28.47
N LYS A 412 26.00 16.34 -28.13
CA LYS A 412 26.62 15.43 -29.10
C LYS A 412 26.64 14.03 -28.48
N GLN A 413 25.60 13.25 -28.77
CA GLN A 413 25.59 11.79 -28.98
C GLN A 413 24.18 11.25 -28.72
N ILE A 414 23.32 11.31 -29.75
CA ILE A 414 22.20 10.37 -29.89
C ILE A 414 22.44 9.65 -31.22
N GLY A 415 23.43 8.77 -31.21
CA GLY A 415 23.47 7.62 -32.11
C GLY A 415 23.22 6.41 -31.22
N GLN A 416 22.14 5.67 -31.47
CA GLN A 416 21.89 4.37 -30.84
C GLN A 416 23.02 3.42 -31.24
N CYS A 417 24.06 3.37 -30.42
CA CYS A 417 25.07 2.34 -30.43
C CYS A 417 24.73 1.41 -29.27
N VAL A 418 24.44 0.15 -29.56
CA VAL A 418 24.23 -0.90 -28.55
C VAL A 418 25.54 -1.04 -27.76
N LYS A 419 25.66 -0.34 -26.64
CA LYS A 419 26.78 -0.52 -25.70
C LYS A 419 26.62 -1.89 -25.05
N ARG A 420 27.35 -2.88 -25.55
CA ARG A 420 27.59 -4.14 -24.83
C ARG A 420 28.49 -3.81 -23.62
N TRP A 421 28.01 -4.10 -22.41
CA TRP A 421 28.80 -3.93 -21.18
C TRP A 421 29.98 -4.90 -21.21
N LYS A 422 31.14 -4.46 -20.72
CA LYS A 422 32.39 -5.19 -20.93
C LYS A 422 32.73 -6.10 -19.76
N SER A 423 32.32 -5.78 -18.54
CA SER A 423 32.75 -6.52 -17.34
C SER A 423 31.67 -6.66 -16.27
N SER A 424 31.55 -7.88 -15.73
CA SER A 424 30.64 -8.24 -14.64
C SER A 424 31.44 -8.80 -13.46
N LEU A 425 31.10 -8.37 -12.24
CA LEU A 425 31.61 -8.92 -10.99
C LEU A 425 30.55 -9.81 -10.35
N VAL A 426 30.86 -11.08 -10.14
CA VAL A 426 29.98 -12.04 -9.44
C VAL A 426 30.52 -12.27 -8.04
N LEU A 427 29.70 -11.99 -7.03
CA LEU A 427 29.98 -12.35 -5.64
C LEU A 427 29.68 -13.83 -5.43
N VAL A 428 30.70 -14.60 -5.09
CA VAL A 428 30.60 -16.06 -4.93
C VAL A 428 30.29 -16.41 -3.48
N GLU A 429 29.18 -17.11 -3.28
CA GLU A 429 28.83 -17.74 -2.01
C GLU A 429 29.42 -19.16 -1.95
N HIS A 430 29.99 -19.53 -0.80
CA HIS A 430 30.65 -20.81 -0.56
C HIS A 430 30.55 -21.24 0.90
N ASP A 431 30.85 -22.50 1.20
CA ASP A 431 30.95 -23.05 2.57
C ASP A 431 32.41 -23.26 3.02
N SER A 432 33.36 -22.64 2.31
CA SER A 432 34.83 -22.73 2.43
C SER A 432 35.44 -24.00 1.83
N GLU A 433 34.63 -25.00 1.47
CA GLU A 433 35.08 -26.19 0.74
C GLU A 433 34.57 -26.18 -0.71
N LYS A 434 33.30 -25.82 -0.90
CA LYS A 434 32.55 -25.89 -2.15
C LYS A 434 31.85 -24.57 -2.46
N ILE A 435 31.79 -24.25 -3.75
CA ILE A 435 30.96 -23.16 -4.29
C ILE A 435 29.48 -23.56 -4.26
N SER A 436 28.59 -22.61 -3.93
CA SER A 436 27.16 -22.85 -4.00
C SER A 436 26.66 -22.98 -5.44
N THR A 437 25.74 -23.91 -5.68
CA THR A 437 25.06 -24.07 -6.98
C THR A 437 24.37 -22.78 -7.43
N ALA A 438 23.82 -22.02 -6.49
CA ALA A 438 23.21 -20.71 -6.74
C ALA A 438 24.21 -19.70 -7.33
N SER A 439 25.47 -19.71 -6.90
CA SER A 439 26.53 -18.88 -7.47
C SER A 439 26.86 -19.29 -8.91
N LEU A 440 26.81 -20.59 -9.23
CA LEU A 440 27.01 -21.08 -10.60
C LEU A 440 25.90 -20.57 -11.54
N SER A 441 24.64 -20.51 -11.08
CA SER A 441 23.54 -19.92 -11.85
C SER A 441 23.74 -18.41 -12.07
N ALA A 442 24.27 -17.70 -11.08
CA ALA A 442 24.60 -16.28 -11.19
C ALA A 442 25.73 -16.02 -12.22
N ILE A 443 26.73 -16.91 -12.28
CA ILE A 443 27.80 -16.87 -13.31
C ILE A 443 27.22 -17.02 -14.72
N THR A 444 26.30 -17.97 -14.91
CA THR A 444 25.60 -18.15 -16.20
C THR A 444 24.77 -16.93 -16.60
N ALA A 445 24.16 -16.23 -15.64
CA ALA A 445 23.45 -14.98 -15.92
C ALA A 445 24.44 -13.84 -16.28
N ALA A 446 25.56 -13.75 -15.56
CA ALA A 446 26.60 -12.76 -15.79
C ALA A 446 27.24 -12.88 -17.18
N SER A 447 27.45 -14.11 -17.67
CA SER A 447 28.05 -14.36 -19.00
C SER A 447 27.20 -13.84 -20.16
N LYS A 448 25.89 -13.65 -19.96
CA LYS A 448 25.00 -13.01 -20.94
C LYS A 448 25.19 -11.48 -21.02
N LEU A 449 25.83 -10.86 -20.02
CA LEU A 449 26.01 -9.41 -19.92
C LEU A 449 27.42 -8.95 -20.32
N GLY A 450 28.45 -9.77 -20.13
CA GLY A 450 29.84 -9.44 -20.50
C GLY A 450 30.87 -10.43 -19.94
N ASP A 451 32.15 -10.03 -19.90
CA ASP A 451 33.21 -10.84 -19.29
C ASP A 451 32.95 -11.02 -17.79
N VAL A 452 33.08 -12.25 -17.28
CA VAL A 452 32.78 -12.57 -15.88
C VAL A 452 34.07 -12.61 -15.06
N SER A 453 34.11 -11.79 -14.01
CA SER A 453 35.07 -11.87 -12.92
C SER A 453 34.35 -12.31 -11.65
N CYS A 454 34.95 -13.21 -10.89
CA CYS A 454 34.41 -13.67 -9.60
C CYS A 454 35.18 -13.05 -8.44
N LEU A 455 34.48 -12.68 -7.37
CA LEU A 455 35.08 -12.26 -6.11
C LEU A 455 34.71 -13.26 -5.01
N ILE A 456 35.74 -13.80 -4.37
CA ILE A 456 35.66 -14.77 -3.28
C ILE A 456 36.23 -14.11 -2.04
N LEU A 457 35.43 -14.07 -0.98
CA LEU A 457 35.75 -13.43 0.30
C LEU A 457 35.42 -14.42 1.41
N GLY A 458 36.40 -14.85 2.18
CA GLY A 458 36.16 -15.81 3.25
C GLY A 458 37.41 -16.17 4.05
N ASP A 459 37.25 -17.14 4.94
CA ASP A 459 38.35 -17.79 5.65
C ASP A 459 38.67 -19.12 4.95
N LYS A 460 39.96 -19.41 4.74
CA LYS A 460 40.47 -20.62 4.07
C LYS A 460 39.77 -20.95 2.75
N CYS A 461 39.68 -19.98 1.84
CA CYS A 461 38.87 -20.08 0.62
C CYS A 461 39.70 -20.33 -0.66
N GLN A 462 41.00 -20.59 -0.52
CA GLN A 462 41.89 -20.84 -1.65
C GLN A 462 41.48 -22.07 -2.49
N GLU A 463 41.00 -23.14 -1.87
CA GLU A 463 40.50 -24.32 -2.59
C GLU A 463 39.25 -23.99 -3.42
N VAL A 464 38.34 -23.20 -2.83
CA VAL A 464 37.16 -22.69 -3.54
C VAL A 464 37.61 -21.87 -4.74
N ALA A 465 38.60 -20.98 -4.60
CA ALA A 465 39.11 -20.20 -5.72
C ALA A 465 39.64 -21.05 -6.87
N ASN A 466 40.38 -22.12 -6.55
CA ASN A 466 40.87 -23.07 -7.55
C ASN A 466 39.71 -23.82 -8.23
N SER A 467 38.62 -24.09 -7.51
CA SER A 467 37.41 -24.69 -8.10
C SER A 467 36.66 -23.71 -9.01
N VAL A 468 36.52 -22.44 -8.60
CA VAL A 468 35.86 -21.38 -9.40
C VAL A 468 36.66 -21.09 -10.66
N ALA A 469 37.98 -21.19 -10.62
CA ALA A 469 38.82 -21.00 -11.78
C ALA A 469 38.54 -22.00 -12.92
N LYS A 470 37.99 -23.18 -12.59
CA LYS A 470 37.59 -24.23 -13.55
C LYS A 470 36.17 -24.07 -14.07
N VAL A 471 35.41 -23.08 -13.57
CA VAL A 471 34.03 -22.83 -13.99
C VAL A 471 33.99 -22.13 -15.35
N ASN A 472 33.05 -22.55 -16.19
CA ASN A 472 32.87 -22.00 -17.52
C ASN A 472 32.52 -20.51 -17.50
N ASN A 473 33.04 -19.79 -18.50
CA ASN A 473 32.82 -18.34 -18.72
C ASN A 473 33.46 -17.41 -17.67
N VAL A 474 34.17 -17.93 -16.66
CA VAL A 474 34.92 -17.12 -15.70
C VAL A 474 36.29 -16.79 -16.28
N LYS A 475 36.67 -15.51 -16.26
CA LYS A 475 37.94 -15.01 -16.80
C LYS A 475 38.98 -14.74 -15.70
N ASN A 476 38.54 -14.07 -14.63
CA ASN A 476 39.38 -13.73 -13.48
C ASN A 476 38.67 -14.11 -12.19
N VAL A 477 39.45 -14.58 -11.21
CA VAL A 477 38.98 -14.87 -9.85
C VAL A 477 39.81 -14.04 -8.89
N TYR A 478 39.15 -13.14 -8.15
CA TYR A 478 39.77 -12.34 -7.09
C TYR A 478 39.48 -12.99 -5.75
N VAL A 479 40.51 -13.21 -4.94
CA VAL A 479 40.39 -13.90 -3.65
C VAL A 479 40.93 -13.01 -2.55
N THR A 480 40.13 -12.78 -1.51
CA THR A 480 40.60 -12.19 -0.27
C THR A 480 40.32 -13.17 0.86
N GLU A 481 41.40 -13.67 1.47
CA GLU A 481 41.33 -14.56 2.61
C GLU A 481 41.65 -13.80 3.91
N HIS A 482 40.75 -13.88 4.88
CA HIS A 482 40.97 -13.33 6.22
C HIS A 482 40.01 -13.97 7.23
N SER A 483 40.47 -14.25 8.45
CA SER A 483 39.67 -14.88 9.51
C SER A 483 38.41 -14.06 9.88
N ALA A 484 38.52 -12.72 9.84
CA ALA A 484 37.40 -11.80 10.06
C ALA A 484 36.28 -11.89 9.00
N LEU A 485 36.49 -12.57 7.86
CA LEU A 485 35.46 -12.80 6.85
C LEU A 485 34.57 -14.02 7.15
N ARG A 486 34.83 -14.71 8.27
CA ARG A 486 33.99 -15.80 8.75
C ARG A 486 32.57 -15.32 9.01
N GLY A 487 31.58 -16.10 8.56
CA GLY A 487 30.16 -15.79 8.74
C GLY A 487 29.59 -14.76 7.77
N PHE A 488 30.37 -14.29 6.80
CA PHE A 488 29.92 -13.43 5.70
C PHE A 488 29.23 -12.13 6.16
N LEU A 489 29.81 -11.46 7.16
CA LEU A 489 29.24 -10.22 7.71
C LEU A 489 29.26 -9.08 6.66
N PRO A 490 28.10 -8.49 6.31
CA PRO A 490 28.02 -7.46 5.27
C PRO A 490 28.79 -6.19 5.61
N GLU A 491 28.98 -5.89 6.90
CA GLU A 491 29.78 -4.77 7.42
C GLU A 491 31.21 -4.82 6.93
N ILE A 492 31.80 -6.03 6.91
CA ILE A 492 33.21 -6.28 6.58
C ILE A 492 33.36 -6.53 5.08
N MET A 493 32.40 -7.23 4.47
CA MET A 493 32.45 -7.55 3.04
C MET A 493 32.19 -6.34 2.13
N THR A 494 31.29 -5.42 2.53
CA THR A 494 30.93 -4.28 1.68
C THR A 494 32.13 -3.38 1.36
N PRO A 495 32.98 -2.96 2.32
CA PRO A 495 34.19 -2.20 2.02
C PRO A 495 35.12 -2.90 1.02
N LEU A 496 35.31 -4.22 1.14
CA LEU A 496 36.14 -4.99 0.21
C LEU A 496 35.55 -4.98 -1.21
N ILE A 497 34.23 -5.17 -1.33
CA ILE A 497 33.54 -5.08 -2.63
C ILE A 497 33.68 -3.67 -3.24
N MET A 498 33.58 -2.62 -2.41
CA MET A 498 33.78 -1.23 -2.85
C MET A 498 35.22 -0.95 -3.30
N SER A 499 36.21 -1.51 -2.61
CA SER A 499 37.63 -1.42 -3.02
C SER A 499 37.86 -2.16 -4.34
N CYS A 500 37.28 -3.35 -4.51
CA CYS A 500 37.30 -4.09 -5.78
C CYS A 500 36.68 -3.25 -6.91
N GLN A 501 35.50 -2.67 -6.67
CA GLN A 501 34.81 -1.83 -7.64
C GLN A 501 35.61 -0.56 -7.99
N SER A 502 36.29 0.05 -7.03
CA SER A 502 37.11 1.25 -7.24
C SER A 502 38.36 0.96 -8.09
N ASN A 503 38.98 -0.21 -7.87
CA ASN A 503 40.19 -0.63 -8.58
C ASN A 503 39.90 -1.08 -10.01
N PHE A 504 38.83 -1.87 -10.21
CA PHE A 504 38.58 -2.55 -11.50
C PHE A 504 37.41 -1.97 -12.30
N LYS A 505 36.54 -1.14 -11.68
CA LYS A 505 35.42 -0.42 -12.32
C LYS A 505 34.50 -1.33 -13.15
N PHE A 506 33.85 -2.29 -12.52
CA PHE A 506 32.91 -3.19 -13.20
C PHE A 506 31.62 -2.46 -13.62
N ASP A 507 31.07 -2.83 -14.78
CA ASP A 507 29.80 -2.29 -15.27
C ASP A 507 28.60 -2.91 -14.53
N VAL A 508 28.73 -4.17 -14.10
CA VAL A 508 27.67 -4.95 -13.46
C VAL A 508 28.21 -5.66 -12.22
N ILE A 509 27.47 -5.63 -11.12
CA ILE A 509 27.75 -6.39 -9.89
C ILE A 509 26.56 -7.30 -9.60
N ILE A 510 26.81 -8.60 -9.46
CA ILE A 510 25.81 -9.65 -9.40
C ILE A 510 26.07 -10.57 -8.21
N ALA A 511 25.00 -10.98 -7.53
CA ALA A 511 25.03 -12.14 -6.64
C ALA A 511 23.79 -13.02 -6.85
N ALA A 512 23.81 -14.25 -6.36
CA ALA A 512 22.60 -15.06 -6.27
C ALA A 512 21.61 -14.45 -5.26
N ALA A 513 20.31 -14.59 -5.49
CA ALA A 513 19.25 -14.08 -4.60
C ALA A 513 19.02 -14.97 -3.36
N THR A 514 20.11 -15.49 -2.78
CA THR A 514 20.17 -16.25 -1.52
C THR A 514 20.15 -15.29 -0.32
N SER A 515 20.15 -15.84 0.91
CA SER A 515 20.28 -15.03 2.12
C SER A 515 21.56 -14.19 2.11
N PHE A 516 22.67 -14.76 1.60
CA PHE A 516 23.94 -14.06 1.41
C PHE A 516 23.81 -12.85 0.47
N GLY A 517 23.35 -13.07 -0.78
CA GLY A 517 23.28 -11.99 -1.75
C GLY A 517 22.23 -10.92 -1.40
N LYS A 518 21.09 -11.32 -0.83
CA LYS A 518 20.05 -10.39 -0.36
C LYS A 518 20.52 -9.53 0.83
N ASN A 519 21.46 -10.03 1.62
CA ASN A 519 22.04 -9.29 2.74
C ASN A 519 23.07 -8.23 2.28
N ILE A 520 23.95 -8.59 1.33
CA ILE A 520 25.09 -7.76 0.95
C ILE A 520 24.79 -6.79 -0.19
N VAL A 521 24.12 -7.26 -1.26
CA VAL A 521 23.98 -6.50 -2.52
C VAL A 521 23.24 -5.17 -2.36
N PRO A 522 22.13 -5.07 -1.59
CA PRO A 522 21.46 -3.78 -1.36
C PRO A 522 22.36 -2.75 -0.68
N ARG A 523 23.25 -3.20 0.22
CA ARG A 523 24.21 -2.34 0.93
C ARG A 523 25.27 -1.79 -0.02
N VAL A 524 25.77 -2.62 -0.93
CA VAL A 524 26.69 -2.21 -2.01
C VAL A 524 26.01 -1.20 -2.94
N ALA A 525 24.77 -1.45 -3.35
CA ALA A 525 24.00 -0.53 -4.20
C ALA A 525 23.81 0.84 -3.54
N ALA A 526 23.46 0.87 -2.26
CA ALA A 526 23.31 2.09 -1.49
C ALA A 526 24.63 2.88 -1.36
N LYS A 527 25.77 2.19 -1.18
CA LYS A 527 27.10 2.84 -1.11
C LYS A 527 27.55 3.42 -2.45
N LEU A 528 27.10 2.84 -3.57
CA LEU A 528 27.36 3.33 -4.92
C LEU A 528 26.36 4.39 -5.40
N ASP A 529 25.32 4.68 -4.61
CA ASP A 529 24.19 5.55 -4.99
C ASP A 529 23.49 5.11 -6.29
N VAL A 530 23.21 3.80 -6.39
CA VAL A 530 22.52 3.18 -7.54
C VAL A 530 21.36 2.28 -7.12
N SER A 531 20.45 2.03 -8.04
CA SER A 531 19.29 1.17 -7.81
C SER A 531 19.66 -0.32 -7.81
N CYS A 532 19.18 -1.07 -6.82
CA CYS A 532 19.34 -2.52 -6.80
C CYS A 532 18.18 -3.23 -7.53
N CYS A 533 18.48 -3.99 -8.58
CA CYS A 533 17.50 -4.83 -9.27
C CYS A 533 17.45 -6.22 -8.63
N SER A 534 16.50 -6.47 -7.73
CA SER A 534 16.39 -7.75 -7.04
C SER A 534 15.61 -8.84 -7.78
N ASP A 535 16.04 -10.09 -7.58
CA ASP A 535 15.38 -11.33 -7.99
C ASP A 535 15.12 -11.43 -9.52
N VAL A 536 16.14 -11.10 -10.32
CA VAL A 536 16.05 -11.13 -11.79
C VAL A 536 15.89 -12.56 -12.29
N ILE A 537 14.90 -12.74 -13.17
CA ILE A 537 14.58 -14.03 -13.80
C ILE A 537 14.93 -14.06 -15.29
N ALA A 538 14.97 -12.91 -15.96
CA ALA A 538 15.39 -12.86 -17.37
C ALA A 538 16.14 -11.59 -17.70
N ILE A 539 17.05 -11.70 -18.66
CA ILE A 539 17.81 -10.58 -19.23
C ILE A 539 17.36 -10.44 -20.67
N LYS A 540 16.62 -9.37 -20.99
CA LYS A 540 16.11 -9.09 -22.35
C LYS A 540 17.12 -8.30 -23.17
N GLN A 541 17.71 -7.29 -22.54
CA GLN A 541 18.74 -6.42 -23.11
C GLN A 541 19.81 -6.16 -22.03
N PRO A 542 21.00 -5.63 -22.39
CA PRO A 542 22.06 -5.36 -21.43
C PRO A 542 21.66 -4.46 -20.25
N ASP A 543 20.62 -3.64 -20.40
CA ASP A 543 20.06 -2.75 -19.38
C ASP A 543 18.57 -3.01 -19.06
N VAL A 544 17.97 -4.06 -19.63
CA VAL A 544 16.54 -4.40 -19.45
C VAL A 544 16.38 -5.82 -18.90
N PHE A 545 15.80 -5.89 -17.71
CA PHE A 545 15.65 -7.11 -16.92
C PHE A 545 14.18 -7.43 -16.65
N VAL A 546 13.87 -8.69 -16.43
CA VAL A 546 12.54 -9.12 -15.95
C VAL A 546 12.68 -9.63 -14.53
N ARG A 547 11.82 -9.15 -13.64
CA ARG A 547 11.74 -9.59 -12.25
C ARG A 547 10.28 -9.83 -11.83
N PRO A 548 10.01 -10.78 -10.93
CA PRO A 548 8.70 -10.98 -10.36
C PRO A 548 8.36 -9.87 -9.34
N LEU A 549 7.09 -9.49 -9.31
CA LEU A 549 6.45 -8.66 -8.29
C LEU A 549 5.25 -9.43 -7.72
N TYR A 550 4.82 -9.05 -6.51
CA TYR A 550 3.68 -9.69 -5.83
C TYR A 550 3.79 -11.21 -5.76
N ALA A 551 4.93 -11.71 -5.26
CA ALA A 551 5.21 -13.15 -5.15
C ALA A 551 5.13 -13.91 -6.49
N GLY A 552 5.38 -13.23 -7.61
CA GLY A 552 5.37 -13.82 -8.95
C GLY A 552 4.03 -13.74 -9.67
N ASN A 553 3.02 -13.04 -9.13
CA ASN A 553 1.75 -12.80 -9.80
C ASN A 553 1.85 -11.78 -10.94
N ALA A 554 2.84 -10.88 -10.87
CA ALA A 554 3.15 -9.95 -11.94
C ALA A 554 4.62 -10.04 -12.32
N LEU A 555 4.93 -9.90 -13.60
CA LEU A 555 6.30 -9.78 -14.09
C LEU A 555 6.54 -8.34 -14.52
N ALA A 556 7.53 -7.69 -13.93
CA ALA A 556 7.95 -6.36 -14.32
C ALA A 556 9.17 -6.44 -15.24
N THR A 557 9.06 -5.84 -16.43
CA THR A 557 10.23 -5.55 -17.27
C THR A 557 10.78 -4.18 -16.85
N VAL A 558 11.98 -4.15 -16.28
CA VAL A 558 12.60 -2.95 -15.70
C VAL A 558 13.85 -2.58 -16.49
N LYS A 559 13.93 -1.32 -16.92
CA LYS A 559 15.13 -0.74 -17.52
C LYS A 559 15.95 -0.02 -16.45
N VAL A 560 17.20 -0.41 -16.24
CA VAL A 560 18.10 0.21 -15.26
C VAL A 560 18.89 1.32 -15.95
N LEU A 561 18.71 2.55 -15.49
CA LEU A 561 19.35 3.74 -16.07
C LEU A 561 20.72 4.05 -15.48
N ASP A 562 21.04 3.46 -14.32
CA ASP A 562 22.27 3.71 -13.59
C ASP A 562 23.51 3.23 -14.35
N ALA A 563 24.63 3.90 -14.15
CA ALA A 563 25.89 3.59 -14.84
C ALA A 563 26.41 2.19 -14.47
N VAL A 564 26.38 1.86 -13.18
CA VAL A 564 26.73 0.53 -12.65
C VAL A 564 25.46 -0.22 -12.28
N LYS A 565 25.32 -1.46 -12.75
CA LYS A 565 24.09 -2.25 -12.56
C LYS A 565 24.33 -3.19 -11.40
N VAL A 566 23.58 -3.03 -10.32
CA VAL A 566 23.69 -3.89 -9.15
C VAL A 566 22.43 -4.73 -9.04
N MET A 567 22.56 -6.06 -9.04
CA MET A 567 21.41 -6.95 -9.09
C MET A 567 21.61 -8.29 -8.38
N THR A 568 20.50 -8.93 -8.03
CA THR A 568 20.49 -10.33 -7.60
C THR A 568 19.75 -11.20 -8.59
N ILE A 569 20.28 -12.40 -8.85
CA ILE A 569 19.73 -13.37 -9.80
C ILE A 569 18.97 -14.45 -9.06
N ARG A 570 17.76 -14.77 -9.52
CA ARG A 570 17.02 -15.92 -8.97
C ARG A 570 17.78 -17.22 -9.28
N PRO A 571 18.19 -18.02 -8.27
CA PRO A 571 19.03 -19.21 -8.49
C PRO A 571 18.41 -20.26 -9.42
N THR A 572 17.09 -20.39 -9.39
CA THR A 572 16.34 -21.43 -10.12
C THR A 572 16.13 -21.11 -11.60
N THR A 573 16.37 -19.88 -12.04
CA THR A 573 16.00 -19.49 -13.42
C THR A 573 17.09 -19.74 -14.46
N PHE A 574 18.35 -19.69 -14.07
CA PHE A 574 19.48 -19.90 -14.98
C PHE A 574 20.15 -21.24 -14.67
N PRO A 575 20.54 -22.03 -15.68
CA PRO A 575 21.22 -23.30 -15.42
C PRO A 575 22.59 -23.04 -14.77
N PRO A 576 23.03 -23.87 -13.81
CA PRO A 576 24.33 -23.71 -13.19
C PRO A 576 25.46 -23.89 -14.21
N ALA A 577 26.48 -23.05 -14.14
CA ALA A 577 27.66 -23.14 -14.99
C ALA A 577 28.42 -24.47 -14.76
N GLY A 578 28.87 -25.12 -15.85
CA GLY A 578 29.69 -26.33 -15.77
C GLY A 578 31.08 -26.08 -15.18
N MET A 579 31.63 -27.07 -14.45
CA MET A 579 32.80 -26.89 -13.59
C MET A 579 34.14 -27.47 -14.10
N ASN A 580 34.24 -27.94 -15.35
CA ASN A 580 35.40 -28.73 -15.80
C ASN A 580 36.07 -28.23 -17.09
N SER A 581 35.76 -27.03 -17.57
CA SER A 581 36.34 -26.49 -18.83
C SER A 581 36.78 -25.02 -18.77
N GLY A 582 36.74 -24.39 -17.59
CA GLY A 582 37.28 -23.04 -17.37
C GLY A 582 38.78 -23.04 -17.12
N ASN A 583 39.44 -21.91 -17.43
CA ASN A 583 40.86 -21.67 -17.13
C ASN A 583 41.07 -20.21 -16.71
N ALA A 584 40.35 -19.78 -15.67
CA ALA A 584 40.39 -18.41 -15.19
C ALA A 584 41.68 -18.11 -14.41
N SER A 585 42.17 -16.87 -14.48
CA SER A 585 43.34 -16.45 -13.68
C SER A 585 42.93 -16.13 -12.25
N VAL A 586 43.55 -16.79 -11.26
CA VAL A 586 43.37 -16.48 -9.83
C VAL A 586 44.33 -15.35 -9.45
N GLN A 587 43.78 -14.28 -8.90
CA GLN A 587 44.50 -13.06 -8.51
C GLN A 587 44.16 -12.68 -7.07
N GLN A 588 45.09 -11.99 -6.41
CA GLN A 588 44.83 -11.46 -5.08
C GLN A 588 43.76 -10.34 -5.15
N GLY A 589 42.75 -10.45 -4.29
CA GLY A 589 41.69 -9.47 -4.13
C GLY A 589 42.10 -8.27 -3.26
N PRO A 590 41.16 -7.34 -2.99
CA PRO A 590 41.39 -6.20 -2.11
C PRO A 590 41.76 -6.64 -0.69
N VAL A 591 42.68 -5.92 -0.04
CA VAL A 591 43.14 -6.22 1.32
C VAL A 591 42.20 -5.60 2.35
N LEU A 592 41.96 -6.32 3.45
CA LEU A 592 41.18 -5.81 4.58
C LEU A 592 42.06 -4.91 5.47
N GLU A 593 41.81 -3.61 5.46
CA GLU A 593 42.64 -2.62 6.18
C GLU A 593 42.14 -2.33 7.62
N ALA A 594 40.91 -2.73 8.00
CA ALA A 594 40.35 -2.48 9.33
C ALA A 594 39.33 -3.54 9.77
N GLU A 595 39.39 -3.96 11.05
CA GLU A 595 38.31 -4.71 11.70
C GLU A 595 37.20 -3.74 12.13
N MET A 596 36.10 -3.74 11.39
CA MET A 596 34.91 -2.95 11.76
C MET A 596 34.08 -3.72 12.81
N SER A 597 34.07 -3.23 14.05
CA SER A 597 33.55 -3.92 15.24
C SER A 597 32.08 -3.63 15.60
N ILE A 598 31.20 -3.39 14.62
CA ILE A 598 29.78 -3.15 14.92
C ILE A 598 29.04 -4.47 15.22
N SER A 599 29.47 -5.57 14.62
CA SER A 599 28.86 -6.89 14.75
C SER A 599 29.93 -7.98 14.68
N GLU A 600 29.77 -9.04 15.47
CA GLU A 600 30.71 -10.16 15.55
C GLU A 600 29.99 -11.48 15.24
N PHE A 601 30.66 -12.36 14.49
CA PHE A 601 30.18 -13.70 14.20
C PHE A 601 30.65 -14.67 15.29
N ILE A 602 29.73 -15.09 16.16
CA ILE A 602 30.04 -16.00 17.28
C ILE A 602 30.07 -17.46 16.82
N GLY A 603 29.12 -17.88 15.99
CA GLY A 603 29.03 -19.27 15.54
C GLY A 603 27.79 -19.56 14.68
N GLN A 604 27.76 -20.76 14.11
CA GLN A 604 26.68 -21.27 13.28
C GLN A 604 26.52 -22.77 13.51
N GLU A 605 25.29 -23.22 13.75
CA GLU A 605 24.92 -24.64 13.84
C GLU A 605 24.26 -25.05 12.53
N LEU A 606 24.89 -25.95 11.78
CA LEU A 606 24.36 -26.50 10.54
C LEU A 606 23.76 -27.88 10.83
N SER A 607 22.51 -28.09 10.41
CA SER A 607 21.86 -29.39 10.48
C SER A 607 22.55 -30.36 9.52
N ARG A 608 23.26 -31.35 10.06
CA ARG A 608 23.89 -32.43 9.28
C ARG A 608 22.85 -33.48 8.96
N SER A 609 22.45 -33.58 7.69
CA SER A 609 21.60 -34.66 7.18
C SER A 609 22.30 -35.38 6.04
N GLU A 610 22.18 -36.70 5.98
CA GLU A 610 22.59 -37.50 4.81
C GLU A 610 21.69 -37.24 3.58
N ARG A 611 20.52 -36.63 3.80
CA ARG A 611 19.54 -36.28 2.77
C ARG A 611 19.97 -35.06 1.96
N PRO A 612 19.57 -34.97 0.68
CA PRO A 612 19.83 -33.80 -0.15
C PRO A 612 19.29 -32.51 0.47
N GLN A 613 19.98 -31.40 0.25
CA GLN A 613 19.47 -30.09 0.67
C GLN A 613 18.27 -29.67 -0.19
N LEU A 614 17.26 -29.08 0.45
CA LEU A 614 16.03 -28.62 -0.20
C LEU A 614 16.24 -27.74 -1.44
N THR A 615 17.27 -26.89 -1.43
CA THR A 615 17.56 -25.95 -2.53
C THR A 615 18.14 -26.62 -3.77
N GLU A 616 18.70 -27.83 -3.64
CA GLU A 616 19.43 -28.53 -4.70
C GLU A 616 18.76 -29.85 -5.11
N ALA A 617 17.76 -30.29 -4.36
CA ALA A 617 17.11 -31.57 -4.57
C ALA A 617 16.25 -31.59 -5.84
N LYS A 618 16.39 -32.66 -6.63
CA LYS A 618 15.55 -32.91 -7.81
C LYS A 618 14.14 -33.36 -7.45
N VAL A 619 13.98 -34.03 -6.31
CA VAL A 619 12.70 -34.46 -5.77
C VAL A 619 12.56 -33.88 -4.37
N VAL A 620 11.39 -33.29 -4.08
CA VAL A 620 11.07 -32.76 -2.76
C VAL A 620 9.74 -33.34 -2.29
N VAL A 621 9.77 -33.98 -1.12
CA VAL A 621 8.58 -34.49 -0.42
C VAL A 621 8.28 -33.55 0.73
N SER A 622 7.12 -32.90 0.72
CA SER A 622 6.81 -31.80 1.63
C SER A 622 5.55 -32.05 2.45
N GLY A 623 5.67 -31.85 3.78
CA GLY A 623 4.60 -32.04 4.75
C GLY A 623 3.91 -30.76 5.19
N GLY A 624 2.57 -30.80 5.25
CA GLY A 624 1.75 -29.69 5.73
C GLY A 624 1.26 -29.84 7.16
N ARG A 625 0.36 -28.93 7.57
CA ARG A 625 -0.37 -29.06 8.84
C ARG A 625 -1.22 -30.35 8.89
N GLY A 626 -1.60 -30.90 7.73
CA GLY A 626 -2.31 -32.16 7.62
C GLY A 626 -1.60 -33.35 8.27
N MET A 627 -0.28 -33.26 8.52
CA MET A 627 0.48 -34.29 9.22
C MET A 627 0.12 -34.45 10.71
N LYS A 628 -0.56 -33.46 11.32
CA LYS A 628 -1.06 -33.44 12.72
C LYS A 628 -0.01 -33.53 13.85
N SER A 629 1.15 -34.16 13.65
CA SER A 629 2.20 -34.32 14.65
C SER A 629 3.59 -34.43 14.03
N ALA A 630 4.63 -34.24 14.84
CA ALA A 630 6.03 -34.47 14.44
C ALA A 630 6.34 -35.96 14.19
N GLU A 631 5.69 -36.87 14.92
CA GLU A 631 5.91 -38.32 14.78
C GLU A 631 5.48 -38.83 13.41
N ASN A 632 4.42 -38.25 12.86
CA ASN A 632 3.89 -38.58 11.55
C ASN A 632 4.81 -38.14 10.40
N PHE A 633 5.75 -37.20 10.64
CA PHE A 633 6.78 -36.86 9.65
C PHE A 633 7.73 -38.03 9.36
N LYS A 634 7.76 -39.09 10.19
CA LYS A 634 8.48 -40.33 9.87
C LYS A 634 8.03 -40.92 8.53
N LEU A 635 6.74 -40.87 8.22
CA LEU A 635 6.20 -41.32 6.93
C LEU A 635 6.77 -40.52 5.74
N LEU A 636 7.05 -39.24 5.94
CA LEU A 636 7.67 -38.37 4.93
C LEU A 636 9.14 -38.69 4.76
N TYR A 637 9.86 -38.92 5.86
CA TYR A 637 11.26 -39.35 5.80
C TYR A 637 11.38 -40.69 5.08
N ASP A 638 10.49 -41.62 5.40
CA ASP A 638 10.43 -42.92 4.76
C ASP A 638 10.24 -42.80 3.24
N LEU A 639 9.20 -42.08 2.80
CA LEU A 639 8.95 -41.86 1.37
C LEU A 639 10.11 -41.13 0.69
N ALA A 640 10.69 -40.13 1.35
CA ALA A 640 11.81 -39.37 0.82
C ALA A 640 13.06 -40.24 0.61
N ASP A 641 13.34 -41.17 1.53
CA ASP A 641 14.50 -42.05 1.46
C ASP A 641 14.40 -43.01 0.25
N ARG A 642 13.21 -43.54 -0.05
CA ARG A 642 13.00 -44.40 -1.25
C ARG A 642 13.15 -43.60 -2.55
N LEU A 643 12.74 -42.33 -2.55
CA LEU A 643 12.79 -41.45 -3.72
C LEU A 643 14.12 -40.71 -3.88
N GLY A 644 15.06 -40.84 -2.93
CA GLY A 644 16.26 -40.00 -2.86
C GLY A 644 15.93 -38.49 -2.79
N ALA A 645 14.81 -38.15 -2.14
CA ALA A 645 14.24 -36.82 -2.12
C ALA A 645 14.70 -36.01 -0.89
N ALA A 646 14.66 -34.68 -1.00
CA ALA A 646 14.73 -33.82 0.16
C ALA A 646 13.36 -33.72 0.85
N VAL A 647 13.38 -33.54 2.16
CA VAL A 647 12.16 -33.31 2.94
C VAL A 647 11.91 -31.81 3.06
N GLY A 648 10.66 -31.40 2.86
CA GLY A 648 10.19 -30.02 3.05
C GLY A 648 9.00 -29.94 4.00
N ALA A 649 8.65 -28.72 4.38
CA ALA A 649 7.46 -28.47 5.16
C ALA A 649 6.83 -27.10 4.88
N SER A 650 5.52 -27.01 5.07
CA SER A 650 4.83 -25.73 5.08
C SER A 650 5.14 -24.95 6.36
N ARG A 651 5.07 -23.61 6.30
CA ARG A 651 5.20 -22.74 7.48
C ARG A 651 4.25 -23.15 8.62
N ALA A 652 3.04 -23.59 8.30
CA ALA A 652 2.08 -24.01 9.30
C ALA A 652 2.53 -25.25 10.11
N ALA A 653 3.32 -26.14 9.50
CA ALA A 653 3.91 -27.29 10.19
C ALA A 653 5.10 -26.88 11.07
N VAL A 654 5.90 -25.92 10.60
CA VAL A 654 7.03 -25.35 11.34
C VAL A 654 6.56 -24.55 12.56
N ASP A 655 5.57 -23.67 12.36
CA ASP A 655 4.95 -22.87 13.43
C ASP A 655 4.26 -23.77 14.48
N ALA A 656 3.80 -24.97 14.08
CA ALA A 656 3.24 -25.98 14.98
C ALA A 656 4.31 -26.84 15.70
N GLY A 657 5.60 -26.62 15.42
CA GLY A 657 6.71 -27.36 16.02
C GLY A 657 6.90 -28.78 15.48
N TYR A 658 6.36 -29.11 14.30
CA TYR A 658 6.52 -30.46 13.73
C TYR A 658 7.92 -30.71 13.18
N VAL A 659 8.55 -29.69 12.59
CA VAL A 659 9.91 -29.74 12.03
C VAL A 659 10.62 -28.41 12.20
N HIS A 660 11.95 -28.42 12.04
CA HIS A 660 12.78 -27.22 12.13
C HIS A 660 12.53 -26.23 10.98
N ASN A 661 12.86 -24.95 11.20
CA ASN A 661 12.71 -23.88 10.20
C ASN A 661 13.49 -24.14 8.89
N ASP A 662 14.56 -24.93 8.95
CA ASP A 662 15.36 -25.26 7.76
C ASP A 662 14.58 -26.04 6.69
N PHE A 663 13.53 -26.73 7.10
CA PHE A 663 12.64 -27.49 6.22
C PHE A 663 11.57 -26.61 5.55
N GLN A 664 11.45 -25.35 5.96
CA GLN A 664 10.37 -24.48 5.51
C GLN A 664 10.49 -24.15 4.02
N VAL A 665 9.45 -24.49 3.25
CA VAL A 665 9.29 -24.12 1.85
C VAL A 665 8.24 -23.02 1.71
N GLY A 666 8.57 -21.95 0.97
CA GLY A 666 7.70 -20.81 0.73
C GLY A 666 8.44 -19.48 0.65
N GLN A 667 7.68 -18.39 0.50
CA GLN A 667 8.19 -17.02 0.38
C GLN A 667 9.08 -16.58 1.56
N THR A 668 8.74 -17.01 2.77
CA THR A 668 9.51 -16.74 4.00
C THR A 668 10.51 -17.85 4.33
N GLY A 669 10.58 -18.89 3.52
CA GLY A 669 11.50 -20.01 3.67
C GLY A 669 12.38 -20.15 2.44
N LYS A 670 12.64 -21.40 2.05
CA LYS A 670 13.39 -21.75 0.84
C LYS A 670 12.46 -21.73 -0.38
N ILE A 671 12.97 -21.16 -1.48
CA ILE A 671 12.37 -21.27 -2.81
C ILE A 671 13.05 -22.47 -3.48
N VAL A 672 12.26 -23.42 -3.95
CA VAL A 672 12.72 -24.66 -4.55
C VAL A 672 12.10 -24.83 -5.94
N ALA A 673 12.84 -25.45 -6.85
CA ALA A 673 12.37 -25.77 -8.20
C ALA A 673 12.77 -27.19 -8.59
N PRO A 674 12.26 -28.22 -7.87
CA PRO A 674 12.54 -29.61 -8.20
C PRO A 674 11.85 -30.06 -9.50
N ASP A 675 12.32 -31.17 -10.05
CA ASP A 675 11.65 -31.89 -11.13
C ASP A 675 10.30 -32.47 -10.66
N LEU A 676 10.26 -32.92 -9.40
CA LEU A 676 9.06 -33.46 -8.76
C LEU A 676 8.88 -32.88 -7.34
N TYR A 677 7.73 -32.24 -7.10
CA TYR A 677 7.31 -31.75 -5.80
C TYR A 677 6.08 -32.52 -5.33
N ILE A 678 6.19 -33.26 -4.23
CA ILE A 678 5.07 -34.00 -3.62
C ILE A 678 4.60 -33.23 -2.38
N ALA A 679 3.36 -32.75 -2.41
CA ALA A 679 2.74 -31.97 -1.35
C ALA A 679 1.72 -32.82 -0.57
N LEU A 680 2.05 -33.15 0.68
CA LEU A 680 1.25 -34.03 1.53
C LEU A 680 0.57 -33.24 2.65
N GLY A 681 -0.77 -33.15 2.61
CA GLY A 681 -1.55 -32.43 3.60
C GLY A 681 -1.28 -30.91 3.62
N ILE A 682 -0.93 -30.33 2.47
CA ILE A 682 -0.67 -28.89 2.28
C ILE A 682 -1.85 -28.26 1.55
N SER A 683 -2.43 -27.20 2.12
CA SER A 683 -3.58 -26.51 1.52
C SER A 683 -3.23 -25.63 0.31
N GLY A 684 -1.98 -25.20 0.16
CA GLY A 684 -1.54 -24.32 -0.94
C GLY A 684 -1.79 -22.84 -0.68
N ALA A 685 -1.46 -22.34 0.52
CA ALA A 685 -1.44 -20.90 0.77
C ALA A 685 -0.51 -20.18 -0.22
N ILE A 686 -0.86 -18.96 -0.64
CA ILE A 686 -0.12 -18.17 -1.65
C ILE A 686 1.38 -18.05 -1.30
N GLN A 687 1.70 -17.90 -0.01
CA GLN A 687 3.08 -17.80 0.46
C GLN A 687 3.85 -19.11 0.26
N HIS A 688 3.21 -20.27 0.37
CA HIS A 688 3.84 -21.56 0.11
C HIS A 688 3.99 -21.78 -1.39
N LEU A 689 2.94 -21.51 -2.18
CA LEU A 689 2.94 -21.61 -3.64
C LEU A 689 4.05 -20.78 -4.28
N ALA A 690 4.29 -19.57 -3.77
CA ALA A 690 5.38 -18.71 -4.23
C ALA A 690 6.78 -19.35 -4.12
N GLY A 691 6.96 -20.33 -3.22
CA GLY A 691 8.21 -21.06 -3.05
C GLY A 691 8.35 -22.30 -3.91
N ILE A 692 7.28 -22.77 -4.57
CA ILE A 692 7.26 -24.00 -5.38
C ILE A 692 6.77 -23.78 -6.81
N LYS A 693 6.43 -22.54 -7.17
CA LYS A 693 5.83 -22.17 -8.46
C LYS A 693 6.68 -22.60 -9.66
N ASP A 694 7.99 -22.65 -9.48
CA ASP A 694 8.95 -22.99 -10.54
C ASP A 694 9.25 -24.51 -10.59
N SER A 695 8.51 -25.35 -9.83
CA SER A 695 8.63 -26.82 -9.89
C SER A 695 8.06 -27.36 -11.19
N ARG A 696 8.68 -28.39 -11.76
CA ARG A 696 8.25 -28.94 -13.06
C ARG A 696 6.98 -29.78 -12.97
N THR A 697 6.88 -30.64 -11.96
CA THR A 697 5.72 -31.49 -11.69
C THR A 697 5.32 -31.35 -10.23
N ILE A 698 4.07 -31.00 -9.96
CA ILE A 698 3.51 -30.89 -8.61
C ILE A 698 2.45 -31.97 -8.42
N VAL A 699 2.68 -32.85 -7.44
CA VAL A 699 1.73 -33.88 -6.99
C VAL A 699 1.17 -33.45 -5.65
N ALA A 700 -0.16 -33.38 -5.49
CA ALA A 700 -0.81 -33.00 -4.25
C ALA A 700 -1.70 -34.13 -3.71
N ILE A 701 -1.55 -34.45 -2.42
CA ILE A 701 -2.43 -35.36 -1.70
C ILE A 701 -3.05 -34.60 -0.53
N ASN A 702 -4.38 -34.49 -0.53
CA ASN A 702 -5.11 -33.77 0.50
C ASN A 702 -6.51 -34.37 0.69
N THR A 703 -7.02 -34.34 1.92
CA THR A 703 -8.38 -34.80 2.22
C THR A 703 -9.45 -33.81 1.75
N ASP A 704 -9.10 -32.53 1.65
CA ASP A 704 -10.00 -31.46 1.20
C ASP A 704 -9.89 -31.26 -0.31
N ALA A 705 -10.92 -31.68 -1.06
CA ALA A 705 -11.00 -31.54 -2.51
C ALA A 705 -10.96 -30.08 -3.00
N ASP A 706 -11.35 -29.12 -2.16
CA ASP A 706 -11.36 -27.69 -2.49
C ASP A 706 -10.04 -26.97 -2.14
N ALA A 707 -9.02 -27.72 -1.70
CA ALA A 707 -7.73 -27.17 -1.31
C ALA A 707 -7.09 -26.37 -2.47
N PRO A 708 -6.67 -25.09 -2.24
CA PRO A 708 -6.06 -24.25 -3.28
C PRO A 708 -4.87 -24.86 -4.02
N ILE A 709 -4.14 -25.79 -3.42
CA ILE A 709 -3.01 -26.48 -4.06
C ILE A 709 -3.42 -27.25 -5.32
N PHE A 710 -4.64 -27.79 -5.37
CA PHE A 710 -5.15 -28.54 -6.53
C PHE A 710 -5.33 -27.67 -7.77
N LYS A 711 -5.37 -26.33 -7.63
CA LYS A 711 -5.45 -25.41 -8.77
C LYS A 711 -4.13 -25.32 -9.55
N ILE A 712 -3.02 -25.72 -8.94
CA ILE A 712 -1.66 -25.60 -9.51
C ILE A 712 -1.00 -26.98 -9.65
N ALA A 713 -1.48 -28.00 -8.93
CA ALA A 713 -0.96 -29.35 -9.03
C ALA A 713 -1.25 -29.99 -10.40
N ASP A 714 -0.26 -30.65 -10.97
CA ASP A 714 -0.39 -31.44 -12.19
C ASP A 714 -1.14 -32.76 -11.93
N TYR A 715 -0.91 -33.34 -10.75
CA TYR A 715 -1.60 -34.54 -10.27
C TYR A 715 -2.16 -34.28 -8.86
N GLY A 716 -3.43 -34.63 -8.66
CA GLY A 716 -4.11 -34.48 -7.39
C GLY A 716 -4.79 -35.78 -6.96
N LEU A 717 -4.58 -36.19 -5.71
CA LEU A 717 -5.30 -37.30 -5.09
C LEU A 717 -6.07 -36.80 -3.87
N VAL A 718 -7.39 -36.95 -3.90
CA VAL A 718 -8.26 -36.65 -2.76
C VAL A 718 -8.36 -37.90 -1.88
N ALA A 719 -7.48 -38.02 -0.90
CA ALA A 719 -7.38 -39.17 0.00
C ALA A 719 -6.75 -38.77 1.34
N ASP A 720 -6.89 -39.64 2.34
CA ASP A 720 -6.10 -39.49 3.57
C ASP A 720 -4.64 -39.84 3.29
N LEU A 721 -3.73 -38.94 3.67
CA LEU A 721 -2.29 -39.12 3.50
C LEU A 721 -1.76 -40.31 4.30
N PHE A 722 -2.43 -40.70 5.40
CA PHE A 722 -2.02 -41.83 6.23
C PHE A 722 -2.29 -43.19 5.59
N GLU A 723 -3.17 -43.25 4.58
CA GLU A 723 -3.45 -44.46 3.80
C GLU A 723 -2.68 -44.41 2.48
N ALA A 724 -2.75 -43.28 1.78
CA ALA A 724 -2.14 -43.12 0.45
C ALA A 724 -0.61 -43.21 0.46
N VAL A 725 0.08 -42.63 1.47
CA VAL A 725 1.55 -42.62 1.52
C VAL A 725 2.11 -44.04 1.73
N PRO A 726 1.64 -44.84 2.70
CA PRO A 726 2.06 -46.24 2.82
C PRO A 726 1.81 -47.09 1.57
N GLU A 727 0.67 -46.92 0.90
CA GLU A 727 0.38 -47.62 -0.36
C GLU A 727 1.36 -47.22 -1.46
N MET A 728 1.68 -45.93 -1.59
CA MET A 728 2.70 -45.45 -2.52
C MET A 728 4.08 -46.08 -2.22
N ILE A 729 4.48 -46.13 -0.95
CA ILE A 729 5.74 -46.76 -0.55
C ILE A 729 5.73 -48.25 -0.93
N ALA A 730 4.64 -48.97 -0.66
CA ALA A 730 4.53 -50.39 -1.00
C ALA A 730 4.55 -50.67 -2.51
N ILE A 731 4.14 -49.72 -3.34
CA ILE A 731 4.25 -49.81 -4.81
C ILE A 731 5.68 -49.51 -5.24
N LEU A 732 6.32 -48.48 -4.67
CA LEU A 732 7.71 -48.13 -4.95
C LEU A 732 8.69 -49.25 -4.56
N ASP A 733 8.41 -50.00 -3.51
CA ASP A 733 9.24 -51.15 -3.09
C ASP A 733 9.07 -52.38 -4.03
N LYS A 734 8.03 -52.39 -4.88
CA LYS A 734 7.80 -53.46 -5.89
C LYS A 734 8.40 -53.15 -7.26
N SER A 735 8.73 -51.89 -7.51
CA SER A 735 9.35 -51.39 -8.75
C SER A 735 10.85 -51.27 -8.60
#